data_AF-A0A6P1M4W2-F1
#
_entry.id   AF-A0A6P1M4W2-F1
#
_cell.length_a   1.000
_cell.length_b   1.000
_cell.length_c   1.000
_cell.angle_alpha   90.00
_cell.angle_beta   90.00
_cell.angle_gamma   90.00
#
_symmetry.space_group_name_H-M   'P 1'
#
loop_
_entity.id
_entity.type
_entity.pdbx_description
1 polymer ?
#
loop_
_entity_poly.entity_id
_entity_poly.type
_entity_poly.pdbx_seq_one_letter_code
_entity_poly.pdbx_strand_id
1 'polypeptide(L)'
;MSISLAAATALGGTLKIDPSQTVHSTNRRNLTGSNIALWNQPWELADSELHDYVRELAPAFIRIPGGSWANHYIWNGNGVRSGDSFDLSKLKDGVWDIDWSGYAPGFNIEGDERKPVSDSFHGSWDVRQLHDFVEDFGAQAIVTVNLGSGTPEMASEWVRWANMKNGYNVKYWEIGNELEGRWELGHILPDGREMTGEIYAQRFREFAEAMKAVDPTIKTGGPASSNDKGAFIKETLRDAGDLVDFVSFHTYPVKNRQKTEAEFFDGALTLEPALERIHSWIAQYQPDRKNEIEVAITEWNSKVVEARDTADLMNGLWATIWIGEMFRNGVSFANQWDMITATETGGHGLFYFDPFDFEQPGVPQAEMDRQFESFNPPCIPKAQYWALWLWSQCMGDELIQSTLTEAENLYSAVTRSDDGLQILLVNTSREHAAPVQLKSTETLSDHATAIQVSHREYFWNPITHRPQWSRKPEPVPLDISNGVTVPPFSALVLQVPNIGNENIAGQASLYPENLCGNTRSRIREACPTNHIALLIPKTTPEDIPVEAWVLAPDTAACSANQEARFVELTVKGPATLNTEKVRINEGAGRFTITPTGTGTVTVCAGQAEVSMRSEPVESRTEILWAFEDDTLDGIQSDFALSLSDTAKPNQQTAAIRLDAALPKPQHDTLLKFEPIPNRVSKERVGGVTFEVRASHDLATDDPYASLQIVLQSESDHWIPVGSVPLNRLTDEWQTLSFKIKNHEHLPAMKWLYSIRVQLSSTQPIHGEIFINDAGLILR
;
A
#
# COMPACT_ATOMS: atom_id res chain seq x y z
N MET A 1 -49.69 22.50 -12.88
CA MET A 1 -48.53 23.35 -13.24
C MET A 1 -47.37 22.42 -13.48
N SER A 2 -47.00 22.28 -14.75
CA SER A 2 -45.93 21.43 -15.23
C SER A 2 -44.59 22.12 -14.96
N ILE A 3 -43.77 21.57 -14.08
CA ILE A 3 -42.37 21.97 -13.95
C ILE A 3 -41.61 21.09 -14.92
N SER A 4 -41.21 21.71 -16.03
CA SER A 4 -40.31 21.17 -17.04
C SER A 4 -39.06 20.62 -16.36
N LEU A 5 -38.74 19.33 -16.59
CA LEU A 5 -37.38 18.83 -16.42
C LEU A 5 -36.48 19.65 -17.34
N ALA A 6 -35.74 20.60 -16.76
CA ALA A 6 -34.55 21.12 -17.41
C ALA A 6 -33.57 19.94 -17.51
N ALA A 7 -33.18 19.61 -18.73
CA ALA A 7 -32.10 18.66 -18.99
C ALA A 7 -30.88 19.08 -18.16
N ALA A 8 -30.45 18.22 -17.24
CA ALA A 8 -29.15 18.33 -16.61
C ALA A 8 -28.12 18.23 -17.73
N THR A 9 -27.57 19.37 -18.16
CA THR A 9 -26.37 19.41 -19.00
C THR A 9 -25.28 18.70 -18.23
N ALA A 10 -24.81 17.56 -18.74
CA ALA A 10 -23.68 16.84 -18.19
C ALA A 10 -22.50 17.80 -17.98
N LEU A 11 -22.02 17.91 -16.74
CA LEU A 11 -20.78 18.62 -16.42
C LEU A 11 -19.65 17.90 -17.17
N GLY A 12 -19.23 18.47 -18.30
CA GLY A 12 -18.17 17.91 -19.13
C GLY A 12 -16.87 18.69 -18.94
N GLY A 13 -15.77 17.99 -18.76
CA GLY A 13 -14.44 18.58 -18.67
C GLY A 13 -13.98 19.15 -20.01
N THR A 14 -13.09 20.13 -19.99
CA THR A 14 -12.34 20.56 -21.18
C THR A 14 -10.85 20.36 -20.93
N LEU A 15 -10.21 19.52 -21.76
CA LEU A 15 -8.77 19.35 -21.77
C LEU A 15 -8.15 20.25 -22.85
N LYS A 16 -7.40 21.26 -22.42
CA LYS A 16 -6.59 22.11 -23.31
C LYS A 16 -5.19 21.53 -23.41
N ILE A 17 -4.68 21.38 -24.62
CA ILE A 17 -3.38 20.78 -24.93
C ILE A 17 -2.57 21.80 -25.75
N ASP A 18 -1.31 21.99 -25.41
CA ASP A 18 -0.36 22.74 -26.23
C ASP A 18 0.81 21.84 -26.65
N PRO A 19 0.70 21.12 -27.79
CA PRO A 19 1.74 20.20 -28.25
C PRO A 19 3.10 20.86 -28.45
N SER A 20 3.14 22.18 -28.66
CA SER A 20 4.39 22.92 -28.86
C SER A 20 5.23 23.09 -27.60
N GLN A 21 4.66 22.85 -26.41
CA GLN A 21 5.31 23.06 -25.12
C GLN A 21 5.55 21.74 -24.37
N THR A 22 6.80 21.30 -24.36
CA THR A 22 7.26 20.20 -23.50
C THR A 22 7.50 20.71 -22.08
N VAL A 23 6.88 20.06 -21.09
CA VAL A 23 7.07 20.31 -19.66
C VAL A 23 8.32 19.58 -19.17
N HIS A 24 8.41 18.27 -19.44
CA HIS A 24 9.54 17.41 -19.06
C HIS A 24 9.80 16.35 -20.13
N SER A 25 11.05 15.93 -20.26
CA SER A 25 11.45 14.81 -21.12
C SER A 25 12.26 13.81 -20.30
N THR A 26 11.85 12.54 -20.34
CA THR A 26 12.59 11.42 -19.72
C THR A 26 12.19 10.12 -20.40
N ASN A 27 13.00 9.08 -20.26
CA ASN A 27 12.53 7.74 -20.60
C ASN A 27 11.43 7.37 -19.61
N ARG A 28 10.19 7.26 -20.06
CA ARG A 28 9.03 6.94 -19.20
C ARG A 28 9.22 5.65 -18.39
N ARG A 29 10.00 4.70 -18.89
CA ARG A 29 10.31 3.43 -18.21
C ARG A 29 11.18 3.61 -16.97
N ASN A 30 11.84 4.76 -16.82
CA ASN A 30 12.54 5.12 -15.58
C ASN A 30 11.57 5.23 -14.40
N LEU A 31 10.29 5.50 -14.64
CA LEU A 31 9.26 5.68 -13.62
C LEU A 31 8.44 4.41 -13.33
N THR A 32 8.71 3.33 -14.06
CA THR A 32 7.98 2.06 -13.97
C THR A 32 8.90 0.91 -13.53
N GLY A 33 9.92 1.22 -12.71
CA GLY A 33 10.78 0.22 -12.08
C GLY A 33 10.06 -0.51 -10.94
N SER A 34 10.70 -1.56 -10.42
CA SER A 34 10.18 -2.36 -9.30
C SER A 34 11.30 -2.80 -8.36
N ASN A 35 10.94 -3.31 -7.18
CA ASN A 35 11.86 -3.89 -6.20
C ASN A 35 11.77 -5.42 -6.21
N ILE A 36 12.90 -6.09 -5.91
CA ILE A 36 12.96 -7.52 -5.59
C ILE A 36 13.68 -7.67 -4.26
N ALA A 37 13.11 -8.49 -3.39
CA ALA A 37 13.60 -8.74 -2.06
C ALA A 37 14.20 -10.14 -1.90
N LEU A 38 15.09 -10.31 -0.93
CA LEU A 38 15.74 -11.59 -0.63
C LEU A 38 14.77 -12.70 -0.19
N TRP A 39 13.54 -12.35 0.23
CA TRP A 39 12.53 -13.32 0.65
C TRP A 39 11.66 -13.86 -0.49
N ASN A 40 11.73 -13.26 -1.69
CA ASN A 40 10.99 -13.76 -2.85
C ASN A 40 11.43 -15.19 -3.18
N GLN A 41 10.48 -16.07 -3.45
CA GLN A 41 10.74 -17.50 -3.58
C GLN A 41 11.32 -17.84 -4.95
N PRO A 42 12.17 -18.89 -5.05
CA PRO A 42 12.80 -19.21 -6.33
C PRO A 42 11.85 -19.63 -7.43
N TRP A 43 10.77 -20.32 -7.07
CA TRP A 43 9.74 -20.73 -8.02
C TRP A 43 8.91 -19.54 -8.53
N GLU A 44 8.70 -18.49 -7.72
CA GLU A 44 7.97 -17.29 -8.15
C GLU A 44 8.76 -16.55 -9.23
N LEU A 45 10.05 -16.30 -8.99
CA LEU A 45 10.92 -15.58 -9.92
C LEU A 45 11.35 -16.43 -11.13
N ALA A 46 11.21 -17.75 -11.07
CA ALA A 46 11.45 -18.65 -12.21
C ALA A 46 10.20 -18.85 -13.09
N ASP A 47 9.03 -18.33 -12.67
CA ASP A 47 7.78 -18.52 -13.41
C ASP A 47 7.84 -17.86 -14.80
N SER A 48 7.42 -18.62 -15.81
CA SER A 48 7.50 -18.16 -17.20
C SER A 48 6.50 -17.06 -17.53
N GLU A 49 5.31 -17.06 -16.91
CA GLU A 49 4.32 -16.00 -17.13
C GLU A 49 4.80 -14.69 -16.51
N LEU A 50 5.38 -14.73 -15.30
CA LEU A 50 6.06 -13.59 -14.69
C LEU A 50 7.10 -13.02 -15.66
N HIS A 51 7.97 -13.87 -16.22
CA HIS A 51 9.01 -13.43 -17.15
C HIS A 51 8.43 -12.75 -18.39
N ASP A 52 7.37 -13.30 -18.97
CA ASP A 52 6.72 -12.70 -20.13
C ASP A 52 6.14 -11.32 -19.79
N TYR A 53 5.49 -11.18 -18.63
CA TYR A 53 4.99 -9.89 -18.16
C TYR A 53 6.08 -8.88 -17.83
N VAL A 54 7.21 -9.30 -17.25
CA VAL A 54 8.34 -8.39 -16.95
C VAL A 54 9.05 -7.96 -18.23
N ARG A 55 9.24 -8.86 -19.21
CA ARG A 55 9.76 -8.51 -20.55
C ARG A 55 8.83 -7.52 -21.25
N GLU A 56 7.53 -7.72 -21.15
CA GLU A 56 6.55 -6.81 -21.73
C GLU A 56 6.55 -5.45 -21.02
N LEU A 57 6.61 -5.44 -19.69
CA LEU A 57 6.70 -4.21 -18.91
C LEU A 57 8.00 -3.44 -19.22
N ALA A 58 9.10 -4.16 -19.48
CA ALA A 58 10.42 -3.62 -19.80
C ALA A 58 10.88 -2.52 -18.80
N PRO A 59 10.95 -2.83 -17.50
CA PRO A 59 11.34 -1.84 -16.48
C PRO A 59 12.76 -1.33 -16.76
N ALA A 60 13.00 -0.02 -16.65
CA ALA A 60 14.35 0.51 -16.79
C ALA A 60 15.23 0.17 -15.59
N PHE A 61 14.62 0.04 -14.40
CA PHE A 61 15.31 -0.22 -13.15
C PHE A 61 14.67 -1.35 -12.34
N ILE A 62 15.52 -2.17 -11.74
CA ILE A 62 15.12 -3.13 -10.70
C ILE A 62 16.05 -2.91 -9.50
N ARG A 63 15.46 -2.65 -8.33
CA ARG A 63 16.21 -2.43 -7.09
C ARG A 63 16.39 -3.74 -6.32
N ILE A 64 17.62 -4.01 -5.89
CA ILE A 64 18.05 -5.23 -5.18
C ILE A 64 19.04 -4.85 -4.06
N PRO A 65 19.18 -5.63 -2.98
CA PRO A 65 18.33 -6.73 -2.56
C PRO A 65 17.04 -6.27 -1.84
N GLY A 66 16.76 -4.96 -1.84
CA GLY A 66 15.51 -4.33 -1.39
C GLY A 66 15.30 -4.26 0.12
N GLY A 67 14.70 -3.15 0.57
CA GLY A 67 14.15 -2.96 1.92
C GLY A 67 15.15 -3.07 3.07
N SER A 68 14.62 -3.22 4.29
CA SER A 68 15.42 -3.27 5.52
C SER A 68 16.50 -4.35 5.50
N TRP A 69 16.26 -5.48 4.83
CA TRP A 69 17.21 -6.59 4.76
C TRP A 69 18.55 -6.21 4.13
N ALA A 70 18.59 -5.17 3.29
CA ALA A 70 19.85 -4.64 2.77
C ALA A 70 20.82 -4.21 3.89
N ASN A 71 20.33 -3.76 5.05
CA ASN A 71 21.15 -3.38 6.21
C ASN A 71 21.62 -4.58 7.07
N HIS A 72 21.10 -5.77 6.81
CA HIS A 72 21.42 -7.00 7.54
C HIS A 72 22.27 -7.95 6.70
N TYR A 73 22.16 -7.86 5.38
CA TYR A 73 22.67 -8.88 4.51
C TYR A 73 24.19 -8.78 4.31
N ILE A 74 24.88 -9.89 4.57
CA ILE A 74 26.30 -10.08 4.29
C ILE A 74 26.38 -10.80 2.94
N TRP A 75 26.69 -10.06 1.86
CA TRP A 75 26.47 -10.56 0.49
C TRP A 75 27.34 -11.77 0.08
N ASN A 76 28.45 -12.03 0.79
CA ASN A 76 29.38 -13.12 0.49
C ASN A 76 29.67 -13.93 1.76
N GLY A 77 29.34 -15.22 1.73
CA GLY A 77 29.61 -16.15 2.83
C GLY A 77 30.99 -16.80 2.78
N ASN A 78 31.85 -16.47 1.81
CA ASN A 78 33.10 -17.19 1.58
C ASN A 78 34.04 -17.13 2.79
N GLY A 79 34.54 -18.30 3.20
CA GLY A 79 35.43 -18.45 4.35
C GLY A 79 34.76 -18.37 5.72
N VAL A 80 33.45 -18.07 5.80
CA VAL A 80 32.72 -17.97 7.08
C VAL A 80 31.47 -18.86 7.15
N ARG A 81 30.84 -19.17 6.01
CA ARG A 81 29.62 -19.98 5.89
C ARG A 81 29.91 -21.30 5.17
N SER A 82 29.36 -22.40 5.69
CA SER A 82 29.36 -23.72 5.06
C SER A 82 27.99 -24.37 5.25
N GLY A 83 27.11 -24.26 4.24
CA GLY A 83 25.69 -24.59 4.40
C GLY A 83 25.06 -23.67 5.45
N ASP A 84 24.40 -24.23 6.45
CA ASP A 84 23.81 -23.48 7.57
C ASP A 84 24.72 -23.43 8.80
N SER A 85 26.00 -23.80 8.64
CA SER A 85 27.02 -23.67 9.69
C SER A 85 27.89 -22.45 9.48
N PHE A 86 28.24 -21.77 10.58
CA PHE A 86 29.01 -20.53 10.58
C PHE A 86 30.24 -20.62 11.48
N ASP A 87 31.39 -20.12 11.01
CA ASP A 87 32.59 -19.93 11.83
C ASP A 87 32.49 -18.63 12.62
N LEU A 88 31.93 -18.69 13.83
CA LEU A 88 31.77 -17.51 14.68
C LEU A 88 33.11 -16.90 15.13
N SER A 89 34.26 -17.59 14.96
CA SER A 89 35.57 -16.99 15.24
C SER A 89 35.94 -15.87 14.24
N LYS A 90 35.22 -15.83 13.11
CA LYS A 90 35.32 -14.81 12.07
C LYS A 90 34.47 -13.56 12.34
N LEU A 91 33.58 -13.59 13.34
CA LEU A 91 32.85 -12.42 13.80
C LEU A 91 33.64 -11.72 14.91
N LYS A 92 34.15 -10.52 14.64
CA LYS A 92 34.95 -9.71 15.58
C LYS A 92 34.35 -8.33 15.70
N ASP A 93 33.99 -7.94 16.93
CA ASP A 93 33.41 -6.63 17.23
C ASP A 93 32.21 -6.27 16.32
N GLY A 94 31.37 -7.26 15.99
CA GLY A 94 30.21 -7.08 15.11
C GLY A 94 30.53 -6.97 13.62
N VAL A 95 31.75 -7.32 13.20
CA VAL A 95 32.19 -7.32 11.79
C VAL A 95 32.66 -8.72 11.38
N TRP A 96 32.20 -9.19 10.23
CA TRP A 96 32.58 -10.48 9.66
C TRP A 96 33.86 -10.39 8.82
N ASP A 97 34.85 -11.23 9.14
CA ASP A 97 36.11 -11.41 8.40
C ASP A 97 35.90 -12.33 7.18
N ILE A 98 35.33 -11.76 6.13
CA ILE A 98 35.02 -12.45 4.86
C ILE A 98 36.28 -12.58 3.98
N ASP A 99 36.47 -13.74 3.36
CA ASP A 99 37.49 -13.92 2.32
C ASP A 99 36.94 -13.47 0.95
N TRP A 100 37.31 -12.26 0.53
CA TRP A 100 36.88 -11.66 -0.75
C TRP A 100 37.55 -12.26 -2.00
N SER A 101 38.51 -13.19 -1.84
CA SER A 101 39.17 -13.86 -2.97
C SER A 101 38.22 -14.81 -3.72
N GLY A 102 37.24 -15.37 -3.00
CA GLY A 102 36.22 -16.27 -3.53
C GLY A 102 34.79 -15.73 -3.40
N TYR A 103 33.83 -16.59 -3.72
CA TYR A 103 32.40 -16.31 -3.63
C TYR A 103 31.69 -17.52 -3.02
N ALA A 104 30.84 -17.27 -2.04
CA ALA A 104 29.83 -18.20 -1.56
C ALA A 104 28.54 -17.42 -1.27
N PRO A 105 27.35 -18.07 -1.33
CA PRO A 105 26.08 -17.41 -1.04
C PRO A 105 26.12 -16.62 0.28
N GLY A 106 25.61 -15.39 0.23
CA GLY A 106 25.52 -14.48 1.37
C GLY A 106 24.57 -14.97 2.46
N PHE A 107 24.44 -14.21 3.55
CA PHE A 107 23.56 -14.57 4.66
C PHE A 107 23.05 -13.36 5.44
N ASN A 108 21.87 -13.51 6.05
CA ASN A 108 21.30 -12.51 6.96
C ASN A 108 21.79 -12.67 8.38
N ILE A 109 21.79 -11.54 9.09
CA ILE A 109 22.12 -11.43 10.51
C ILE A 109 20.98 -10.79 11.28
N GLU A 110 20.94 -11.07 12.58
CA GLU A 110 19.97 -10.51 13.53
C GLU A 110 20.63 -9.91 14.76
N GLY A 111 19.91 -8.94 15.35
CA GLY A 111 20.27 -8.26 16.58
C GLY A 111 21.53 -7.40 16.51
N ASP A 112 21.78 -6.66 17.59
CA ASP A 112 22.95 -5.79 17.72
C ASP A 112 24.27 -6.58 17.77
N GLU A 113 24.20 -7.85 18.17
CA GLU A 113 25.34 -8.77 18.16
C GLU A 113 25.69 -9.26 16.74
N ARG A 114 24.84 -9.01 15.74
CA ARG A 114 25.08 -9.27 14.31
C ARG A 114 25.42 -10.74 14.02
N LYS A 115 24.76 -11.64 14.75
CA LYS A 115 24.88 -13.09 14.57
C LYS A 115 24.02 -13.55 13.40
N PRO A 116 24.33 -14.70 12.76
CA PRO A 116 23.48 -15.24 11.72
C PRO A 116 22.07 -15.51 12.28
N VAL A 117 21.05 -15.29 11.45
CA VAL A 117 19.66 -15.60 11.82
C VAL A 117 19.52 -17.07 12.25
N SER A 118 18.78 -17.28 13.35
CA SER A 118 18.70 -18.58 14.02
C SER A 118 17.77 -19.60 13.36
N ASP A 119 16.87 -19.17 12.48
CA ASP A 119 15.88 -20.00 11.77
C ASP A 119 16.40 -20.61 10.45
N SER A 120 17.71 -20.48 10.18
CA SER A 120 18.38 -20.91 8.94
C SER A 120 17.92 -20.18 7.66
N PHE A 121 17.04 -19.18 7.76
CA PHE A 121 16.55 -18.46 6.59
C PHE A 121 17.47 -17.30 6.20
N HIS A 122 18.48 -17.61 5.40
CA HIS A 122 19.50 -16.65 4.98
C HIS A 122 19.18 -15.86 3.70
N GLY A 123 17.90 -15.87 3.29
CA GLY A 123 17.43 -15.41 1.98
C GLY A 123 17.20 -16.57 1.01
N SER A 124 16.15 -16.45 0.22
CA SER A 124 15.78 -17.43 -0.81
C SER A 124 16.72 -17.40 -2.02
N TRP A 125 17.39 -16.26 -2.23
CA TRP A 125 18.31 -16.00 -3.34
C TRP A 125 19.59 -15.35 -2.81
N ASP A 126 20.69 -15.55 -3.54
CA ASP A 126 21.92 -14.80 -3.33
C ASP A 126 22.10 -13.66 -4.36
N VAL A 127 23.11 -12.83 -4.15
CA VAL A 127 23.32 -11.66 -5.02
C VAL A 127 23.61 -12.01 -6.46
N ARG A 128 24.23 -13.17 -6.74
CA ARG A 128 24.49 -13.58 -8.12
C ARG A 128 23.18 -13.77 -8.84
N GLN A 129 22.29 -14.54 -8.25
CA GLN A 129 21.01 -14.83 -8.87
C GLN A 129 20.14 -13.56 -9.01
N LEU A 130 20.24 -12.61 -8.07
CA LEU A 130 19.58 -11.30 -8.20
C LEU A 130 20.14 -10.48 -9.37
N HIS A 131 21.47 -10.41 -9.53
CA HIS A 131 22.11 -9.71 -10.65
C HIS A 131 21.75 -10.36 -12.00
N ASP A 132 21.80 -11.69 -12.07
CA ASP A 132 21.43 -12.47 -13.27
C ASP A 132 19.97 -12.18 -13.66
N PHE A 133 19.04 -12.16 -12.69
CA PHE A 133 17.64 -11.81 -12.94
C PHE A 133 17.49 -10.42 -13.54
N VAL A 134 18.19 -9.41 -13.03
CA VAL A 134 18.11 -8.04 -13.57
C VAL A 134 18.65 -7.98 -15.00
N GLU A 135 19.76 -8.66 -15.28
CA GLU A 135 20.38 -8.72 -16.61
C GLU A 135 19.46 -9.41 -17.64
N ASP A 136 18.76 -10.48 -17.26
CA ASP A 136 17.83 -11.24 -18.12
C ASP A 136 16.70 -10.37 -18.70
N PHE A 137 16.34 -9.26 -18.04
CA PHE A 137 15.33 -8.30 -18.52
C PHE A 137 15.93 -7.03 -19.15
N GLY A 138 17.26 -6.93 -19.24
CA GLY A 138 17.94 -5.75 -19.78
C GLY A 138 17.74 -4.48 -18.95
N ALA A 139 17.34 -4.62 -17.68
CA ALA A 139 17.16 -3.51 -16.76
C ALA A 139 18.50 -3.07 -16.15
N GLN A 140 18.54 -1.88 -15.55
CA GLN A 140 19.64 -1.45 -14.70
C GLN A 140 19.37 -1.85 -13.25
N ALA A 141 20.33 -2.48 -12.59
CA ALA A 141 20.26 -2.71 -11.16
C ALA A 141 20.46 -1.39 -10.40
N ILE A 142 19.64 -1.17 -9.38
CA ILE A 142 19.95 -0.26 -8.27
C ILE A 142 20.33 -1.15 -7.09
N VAL A 143 21.62 -1.18 -6.75
CA VAL A 143 22.12 -2.03 -5.65
C VAL A 143 22.15 -1.23 -4.36
N THR A 144 21.36 -1.64 -3.37
CA THR A 144 21.39 -1.08 -2.01
C THR A 144 22.43 -1.83 -1.18
N VAL A 145 23.53 -1.16 -0.83
CA VAL A 145 24.62 -1.76 -0.03
C VAL A 145 24.34 -1.64 1.46
N ASN A 146 24.85 -2.61 2.22
CA ASN A 146 24.69 -2.69 3.66
C ASN A 146 25.52 -1.60 4.39
N LEU A 147 24.92 -0.45 4.66
CA LEU A 147 25.50 0.56 5.55
C LEU A 147 25.20 0.25 7.03
N GLY A 148 24.05 -0.34 7.34
CA GLY A 148 23.63 -0.62 8.71
C GLY A 148 24.66 -1.40 9.53
N SER A 149 24.94 -2.63 9.10
CA SER A 149 25.88 -3.55 9.75
C SER A 149 27.19 -3.79 8.98
N GLY A 150 27.23 -3.46 7.69
CA GLY A 150 28.38 -3.65 6.81
C GLY A 150 29.49 -2.61 6.96
N THR A 151 30.48 -2.72 6.07
CA THR A 151 31.68 -1.87 6.04
C THR A 151 31.92 -1.28 4.65
N PRO A 152 32.69 -0.17 4.52
CA PRO A 152 33.10 0.35 3.22
C PRO A 152 33.83 -0.69 2.36
N GLU A 153 34.65 -1.55 2.98
CA GLU A 153 35.34 -2.66 2.30
C GLU A 153 34.33 -3.62 1.67
N MET A 154 33.34 -4.09 2.44
CA MET A 154 32.29 -4.99 1.95
C MET A 154 31.53 -4.41 0.75
N ALA A 155 31.17 -3.13 0.81
CA ALA A 155 30.49 -2.45 -0.30
C ALA A 155 31.40 -2.34 -1.53
N SER A 156 32.66 -1.94 -1.35
CA SER A 156 33.64 -1.83 -2.44
C SER A 156 33.99 -3.18 -3.09
N GLU A 157 34.04 -4.25 -2.31
CA GLU A 157 34.28 -5.61 -2.83
C GLU A 157 33.05 -6.14 -3.57
N TRP A 158 31.83 -5.71 -3.21
CA TRP A 158 30.66 -5.99 -4.04
C TRP A 158 30.76 -5.29 -5.40
N VAL A 159 31.14 -4.01 -5.45
CA VAL A 159 31.40 -3.30 -6.71
C VAL A 159 32.45 -4.04 -7.55
N ARG A 160 33.57 -4.44 -6.93
CA ARG A 160 34.64 -5.19 -7.61
C ARG A 160 34.13 -6.51 -8.16
N TRP A 161 33.40 -7.27 -7.34
CA TRP A 161 32.86 -8.55 -7.74
C TRP A 161 31.85 -8.40 -8.87
N ALA A 162 30.91 -7.46 -8.76
CA ALA A 162 29.85 -7.29 -9.74
C ALA A 162 30.39 -6.75 -11.07
N ASN A 163 31.09 -5.60 -11.04
CA ASN A 163 31.49 -4.91 -12.26
C ASN A 163 32.82 -5.42 -12.83
N MET A 164 33.82 -5.66 -11.99
CA MET A 164 35.18 -5.98 -12.47
C MET A 164 35.38 -7.48 -12.70
N LYS A 165 34.76 -8.34 -11.90
CA LYS A 165 34.90 -9.80 -12.03
C LYS A 165 33.81 -10.45 -12.90
N ASN A 166 32.55 -10.04 -12.75
CA ASN A 166 31.42 -10.68 -13.42
C ASN A 166 30.83 -9.86 -14.59
N GLY A 167 31.12 -8.55 -14.68
CA GLY A 167 30.75 -7.74 -15.84
C GLY A 167 29.30 -7.23 -15.84
N TYR A 168 28.60 -7.25 -14.70
CA TYR A 168 27.19 -6.80 -14.61
C TYR A 168 26.99 -5.30 -14.91
N ASN A 169 28.06 -4.50 -14.95
CA ASN A 169 28.05 -3.08 -15.31
C ASN A 169 26.99 -2.27 -14.51
N VAL A 170 26.89 -2.55 -13.21
CA VAL A 170 25.95 -1.90 -12.30
C VAL A 170 26.38 -0.45 -12.11
N LYS A 171 25.53 0.47 -12.56
CA LYS A 171 25.80 1.90 -12.49
C LYS A 171 25.27 2.54 -11.21
N TYR A 172 24.14 2.11 -10.68
CA TYR A 172 23.46 2.77 -9.57
C TYR A 172 23.65 2.01 -8.26
N TRP A 173 24.25 2.67 -7.28
CA TRP A 173 24.53 2.12 -5.96
C TRP A 173 23.95 3.01 -4.87
N GLU A 174 22.93 2.50 -4.19
CA GLU A 174 22.29 3.16 -3.05
C GLU A 174 22.97 2.73 -1.75
N ILE A 175 23.27 3.66 -0.85
CA ILE A 175 24.08 3.39 0.35
C ILE A 175 23.20 3.36 1.60
N GLY A 176 22.82 2.15 2.03
CA GLY A 176 21.92 1.93 3.17
C GLY A 176 20.44 2.11 2.84
N ASN A 177 19.59 1.69 3.78
CA ASN A 177 18.13 1.78 3.70
C ASN A 177 17.56 2.42 4.98
N GLU A 178 16.78 3.50 4.90
CA GLU A 178 15.94 4.03 5.99
C GLU A 178 16.59 4.19 7.39
N LEU A 179 17.91 4.45 7.47
CA LEU A 179 18.65 4.37 8.74
C LEU A 179 18.26 5.42 9.80
N GLU A 180 17.34 6.34 9.48
CA GLU A 180 16.69 7.19 10.48
C GLU A 180 15.62 6.45 11.29
N GLY A 181 15.11 5.33 10.78
CA GLY A 181 14.07 4.52 11.39
C GLY A 181 14.63 3.63 12.49
N ARG A 182 13.99 3.66 13.67
CA ARG A 182 14.38 2.80 14.81
C ARG A 182 14.23 1.30 14.55
N TRP A 183 13.52 0.92 13.49
CA TRP A 183 13.36 -0.46 13.04
C TRP A 183 14.56 -0.99 12.24
N GLU A 184 15.42 -0.11 11.73
CA GLU A 184 16.55 -0.50 10.89
C GLU A 184 17.77 -0.90 11.73
N LEU A 185 18.41 -2.01 11.35
CA LEU A 185 19.69 -2.39 11.90
C LEU A 185 20.75 -1.36 11.53
N GLY A 186 21.42 -0.80 12.54
CA GLY A 186 22.40 0.28 12.36
C GLY A 186 21.84 1.68 12.61
N HIS A 187 20.55 1.82 12.91
CA HIS A 187 20.01 3.05 13.50
C HIS A 187 20.64 3.32 14.87
N ILE A 188 20.76 2.30 15.72
CA ILE A 188 21.56 2.39 16.95
C ILE A 188 22.98 1.94 16.62
N LEU A 189 23.95 2.82 16.89
CA LEU A 189 25.36 2.56 16.70
C LEU A 189 25.91 1.67 17.83
N PRO A 190 27.06 0.99 17.63
CA PRO A 190 27.66 0.15 18.67
C PRO A 190 27.99 0.87 19.99
N ASP A 191 28.14 2.20 19.96
CA ASP A 191 28.38 3.03 21.15
C ASP A 191 27.09 3.53 21.82
N GLY A 192 25.93 3.07 21.36
CA GLY A 192 24.60 3.40 21.89
C GLY A 192 24.01 4.72 21.38
N ARG A 193 24.72 5.46 20.51
CA ARG A 193 24.15 6.65 19.88
C ARG A 193 23.18 6.30 18.77
N GLU A 194 22.17 7.14 18.58
CA GLU A 194 21.30 7.09 17.40
C GLU A 194 22.03 7.63 16.17
N MET A 195 21.72 7.07 15.00
CA MET A 195 22.10 7.60 13.71
C MET A 195 21.50 8.98 13.53
N THR A 196 22.34 9.96 13.24
CA THR A 196 21.94 11.33 12.87
C THR A 196 22.30 11.59 11.41
N GLY A 197 21.76 12.65 10.81
CA GLY A 197 22.09 13.01 9.43
C GLY A 197 23.57 13.29 9.24
N GLU A 198 24.22 13.95 10.21
CA GLU A 198 25.66 14.18 10.21
C GLU A 198 26.46 12.88 10.24
N ILE A 199 26.09 11.92 11.10
CA ILE A 199 26.78 10.63 11.20
C ILE A 199 26.56 9.83 9.92
N TYR A 200 25.33 9.79 9.40
CA TYR A 200 25.02 9.13 8.14
C TYR A 200 25.86 9.73 7.00
N ALA A 201 25.93 11.05 6.87
CA ALA A 201 26.70 11.71 5.82
C ALA A 201 28.20 11.40 5.89
N GLN A 202 28.78 11.32 7.10
CA GLN A 202 30.16 10.88 7.27
C GLN A 202 30.36 9.43 6.78
N ARG A 203 29.47 8.51 7.18
CA ARG A 203 29.53 7.11 6.75
C ARG A 203 29.28 6.96 5.25
N PHE A 204 28.34 7.72 4.68
CA PHE A 204 28.08 7.77 3.25
C PHE A 204 29.35 8.11 2.48
N ARG A 205 30.09 9.15 2.91
CA ARG A 205 31.37 9.53 2.30
C ARG A 205 32.37 8.37 2.33
N GLU A 206 32.58 7.73 3.49
CA GLU A 206 33.51 6.61 3.63
C GLU A 206 33.17 5.44 2.67
N PHE A 207 31.88 5.11 2.54
CA PHE A 207 31.42 4.07 1.61
C PHE A 207 31.60 4.51 0.15
N ALA A 208 31.12 5.71 -0.21
CA ALA A 208 31.16 6.21 -1.58
C ALA A 208 32.60 6.35 -2.11
N GLU A 209 33.54 6.84 -1.29
CA GLU A 209 34.96 6.92 -1.63
C GLU A 209 35.57 5.53 -1.87
N ALA A 210 35.30 4.56 -0.98
CA ALA A 210 35.79 3.20 -1.12
C ALA A 210 35.25 2.52 -2.39
N MET A 211 33.97 2.70 -2.69
CA MET A 211 33.31 2.14 -3.87
C MET A 211 33.81 2.79 -5.16
N LYS A 212 33.91 4.12 -5.22
CA LYS A 212 34.40 4.84 -6.41
C LYS A 212 35.91 4.65 -6.63
N ALA A 213 36.68 4.29 -5.61
CA ALA A 213 38.08 3.89 -5.78
C ALA A 213 38.22 2.56 -6.56
N VAL A 214 37.20 1.70 -6.51
CA VAL A 214 37.13 0.48 -7.33
C VAL A 214 36.66 0.82 -8.73
N ASP A 215 35.56 1.55 -8.85
CA ASP A 215 34.95 1.91 -10.13
C ASP A 215 34.50 3.38 -10.09
N PRO A 216 35.26 4.33 -10.65
CA PRO A 216 34.91 5.74 -10.61
C PRO A 216 33.71 6.09 -11.52
N THR A 217 33.20 5.14 -12.31
CA THR A 217 32.09 5.37 -13.25
C THR A 217 30.71 5.12 -12.64
N ILE A 218 30.65 4.52 -11.45
CA ILE A 218 29.39 4.30 -10.73
C ILE A 218 28.81 5.61 -10.20
N LYS A 219 27.49 5.59 -10.02
CA LYS A 219 26.70 6.61 -9.34
C LYS A 219 26.39 6.14 -7.93
N THR A 220 26.71 6.96 -6.93
CA THR A 220 26.39 6.70 -5.52
C THR A 220 25.28 7.62 -5.04
N GLY A 221 24.32 7.08 -4.31
CA GLY A 221 23.17 7.84 -3.83
C GLY A 221 22.54 7.25 -2.58
N GLY A 222 21.55 7.96 -2.06
CA GLY A 222 20.96 7.69 -0.75
C GLY A 222 20.19 8.91 -0.24
N PRO A 223 19.68 8.87 0.99
CA PRO A 223 19.86 7.84 2.00
C PRO A 223 18.80 6.75 2.02
N ALA A 224 17.96 6.67 0.96
CA ALA A 224 16.73 5.89 0.99
C ALA A 224 15.88 6.29 2.22
N SER A 225 15.62 7.60 2.38
CA SER A 225 14.83 8.10 3.51
C SER A 225 13.47 7.40 3.53
N SER A 226 13.02 6.91 4.67
CA SER A 226 11.76 6.17 4.88
C SER A 226 10.48 6.91 4.51
N ASN A 227 10.57 8.22 4.23
CA ASN A 227 9.44 9.02 3.82
C ASN A 227 9.88 10.28 3.05
N ASP A 228 8.88 10.93 2.47
CA ASP A 228 9.03 12.12 1.65
C ASP A 228 9.55 13.35 2.42
N LYS A 229 9.62 13.36 3.75
CA LYS A 229 10.29 14.43 4.53
C LYS A 229 11.79 14.48 4.23
N GLY A 230 12.39 13.39 3.75
CA GLY A 230 13.76 13.36 3.26
C GLY A 230 14.79 13.44 4.40
N ALA A 231 14.58 12.67 5.47
CA ALA A 231 15.53 12.60 6.58
C ALA A 231 16.95 12.27 6.07
N PHE A 232 17.95 12.93 6.64
CA PHE A 232 19.37 12.81 6.28
C PHE A 232 19.76 13.33 4.87
N ILE A 233 18.83 13.56 3.93
CA ILE A 233 19.16 14.08 2.58
C ILE A 233 19.92 15.42 2.69
N LYS A 234 19.40 16.33 3.51
CA LYS A 234 19.96 17.67 3.69
C LYS A 234 21.41 17.63 4.19
N GLU A 235 21.66 16.87 5.25
CA GLU A 235 22.99 16.72 5.85
C GLU A 235 23.94 15.99 4.89
N THR A 236 23.46 14.98 4.16
CA THR A 236 24.25 14.25 3.15
C THR A 236 24.68 15.17 2.01
N LEU A 237 23.77 16.01 1.49
CA LEU A 237 24.11 16.99 0.45
C LEU A 237 25.09 18.06 0.96
N ARG A 238 24.99 18.46 2.23
CA ARG A 238 25.89 19.44 2.85
C ARG A 238 27.29 18.89 3.08
N ASP A 239 27.40 17.68 3.62
CA ASP A 239 28.66 17.16 4.17
C ASP A 239 29.34 16.11 3.25
N ALA A 240 28.60 15.53 2.31
CA ALA A 240 29.08 14.52 1.35
C ALA A 240 28.63 14.75 -0.11
N GLY A 241 28.04 15.91 -0.41
CA GLY A 241 27.35 16.14 -1.68
C GLY A 241 28.24 16.13 -2.94
N ASP A 242 29.57 16.24 -2.82
CA ASP A 242 30.53 16.02 -3.91
C ASP A 242 30.56 14.57 -4.42
N LEU A 243 30.09 13.63 -3.61
CA LEU A 243 30.00 12.20 -3.92
C LEU A 243 28.57 11.72 -4.17
N VAL A 244 27.58 12.60 -4.01
CA VAL A 244 26.17 12.27 -4.27
C VAL A 244 25.89 12.46 -5.76
N ASP A 245 25.46 11.40 -6.44
CA ASP A 245 25.02 11.42 -7.83
C ASP A 245 23.50 11.39 -7.95
N PHE A 246 22.82 10.80 -6.96
CA PHE A 246 21.37 10.84 -6.83
C PHE A 246 20.97 10.87 -5.36
N VAL A 247 19.85 11.52 -5.05
CA VAL A 247 19.19 11.42 -3.75
C VAL A 247 18.00 10.47 -3.86
N SER A 248 17.78 9.64 -2.85
CA SER A 248 16.67 8.69 -2.83
C SER A 248 15.85 8.76 -1.56
N PHE A 249 14.54 8.59 -1.72
CA PHE A 249 13.57 8.53 -0.62
C PHE A 249 12.40 7.61 -0.98
N HIS A 250 11.67 7.20 0.03
CA HIS A 250 10.50 6.34 -0.05
C HIS A 250 9.24 7.18 0.16
N THR A 251 8.12 6.76 -0.42
CA THR A 251 6.86 7.46 -0.18
C THR A 251 5.64 6.55 -0.31
N TYR A 252 4.77 6.70 0.67
CA TYR A 252 3.51 5.98 0.83
C TYR A 252 2.47 7.01 1.27
N PRO A 253 1.99 7.87 0.35
CA PRO A 253 1.35 9.14 0.71
C PRO A 253 -0.09 8.98 1.23
N VAL A 254 -0.72 7.84 1.01
CA VAL A 254 -2.04 7.53 1.55
C VAL A 254 -1.95 7.11 3.01
N LYS A 255 -2.76 7.75 3.86
CA LYS A 255 -2.79 7.48 5.30
C LYS A 255 -3.58 6.21 5.60
N ASN A 256 -3.11 5.40 6.54
CA ASN A 256 -3.82 4.21 7.03
C ASN A 256 -5.27 4.49 7.49
N ARG A 257 -5.56 5.73 7.93
CA ARG A 257 -6.88 6.19 8.43
C ARG A 257 -7.69 6.99 7.41
N GLN A 258 -7.50 6.73 6.13
CA GLN A 258 -8.33 7.37 5.11
C GLN A 258 -9.83 7.13 5.41
N LYS A 259 -10.65 8.16 5.30
CA LYS A 259 -12.09 8.08 5.57
C LYS A 259 -12.89 7.87 4.30
N THR A 260 -12.34 8.27 3.15
CA THR A 260 -13.04 8.25 1.86
C THR A 260 -12.11 7.82 0.74
N GLU A 261 -12.70 7.34 -0.36
CA GLU A 261 -11.95 7.03 -1.59
C GLU A 261 -11.33 8.29 -2.21
N ALA A 262 -11.95 9.46 -2.04
CA ALA A 262 -11.40 10.73 -2.53
C ALA A 262 -10.05 11.05 -1.83
N GLU A 263 -9.99 10.89 -0.50
CA GLU A 263 -8.74 11.08 0.26
C GLU A 263 -7.63 10.11 -0.20
N PHE A 264 -7.98 8.91 -0.68
CA PHE A 264 -7.03 7.96 -1.25
C PHE A 264 -6.41 8.53 -2.55
N PHE A 265 -7.23 9.02 -3.47
CA PHE A 265 -6.77 9.61 -4.73
C PHE A 265 -6.03 10.94 -4.54
N ASP A 266 -6.44 11.76 -3.57
CA ASP A 266 -5.75 13.02 -3.24
C ASP A 266 -4.30 12.77 -2.83
N GLY A 267 -4.00 11.62 -2.20
CA GLY A 267 -2.64 11.22 -1.85
C GLY A 267 -1.71 11.08 -3.06
N ALA A 268 -2.23 10.85 -4.27
CA ALA A 268 -1.41 10.80 -5.48
C ALA A 268 -0.89 12.19 -5.91
N LEU A 269 -1.53 13.27 -5.43
CA LEU A 269 -1.29 14.65 -5.86
C LEU A 269 -0.40 15.44 -4.88
N THR A 270 0.21 14.79 -3.88
CA THR A 270 0.95 15.47 -2.80
C THR A 270 2.47 15.45 -2.94
N LEU A 271 3.01 15.09 -4.11
CA LEU A 271 4.45 14.91 -4.29
C LEU A 271 5.23 16.24 -4.38
N GLU A 272 4.65 17.28 -4.97
CA GLU A 272 5.32 18.56 -5.29
C GLU A 272 6.07 19.18 -4.08
N PRO A 273 5.48 19.30 -2.87
CA PRO A 273 6.18 19.91 -1.74
C PRO A 273 7.43 19.16 -1.28
N ALA A 274 7.49 17.84 -1.51
CA ALA A 274 8.67 17.04 -1.20
C ALA A 274 9.80 17.34 -2.18
N LEU A 275 9.50 17.39 -3.47
CA LEU A 275 10.50 17.67 -4.50
C LEU A 275 10.99 19.10 -4.45
N GLU A 276 10.12 20.09 -4.24
CA GLU A 276 10.54 21.49 -4.03
C GLU A 276 11.56 21.61 -2.88
N ARG A 277 11.30 20.92 -1.76
CA ARG A 277 12.20 20.91 -0.61
C ARG A 277 13.54 20.26 -0.96
N ILE A 278 13.54 19.09 -1.60
CA ILE A 278 14.77 18.38 -1.98
C ILE A 278 15.58 19.22 -2.99
N HIS A 279 14.94 19.76 -4.02
CA HIS A 279 15.61 20.65 -4.98
C HIS A 279 16.15 21.92 -4.32
N SER A 280 15.47 22.47 -3.31
CA SER A 280 15.97 23.60 -2.54
C SER A 280 17.26 23.24 -1.78
N TRP A 281 17.35 22.04 -1.20
CA TRP A 281 18.57 21.57 -0.54
C TRP A 281 19.70 21.33 -1.55
N ILE A 282 19.40 20.72 -2.70
CA ILE A 282 20.38 20.53 -3.78
C ILE A 282 20.92 21.90 -4.23
N ALA A 283 20.06 22.86 -4.52
CA ALA A 283 20.47 24.20 -4.95
C ALA A 283 21.24 24.96 -3.87
N GLN A 284 20.93 24.74 -2.59
CA GLN A 284 21.61 25.38 -1.46
C GLN A 284 23.01 24.82 -1.23
N TYR A 285 23.17 23.50 -1.27
CA TYR A 285 24.41 22.83 -0.86
C TYR A 285 25.30 22.40 -2.03
N GLN A 286 24.72 22.15 -3.20
CA GLN A 286 25.40 21.70 -4.42
C GLN A 286 25.00 22.56 -5.64
N PRO A 287 25.13 23.90 -5.58
CA PRO A 287 24.59 24.81 -6.60
C PRO A 287 25.11 24.56 -8.01
N ASP A 288 26.39 24.15 -8.14
CA ASP A 288 27.04 23.90 -9.43
C ASP A 288 26.59 22.57 -10.06
N ARG A 289 26.07 21.63 -9.25
CA ARG A 289 25.64 20.30 -9.66
C ARG A 289 24.12 20.11 -9.62
N LYS A 290 23.35 21.19 -9.49
CA LYS A 290 21.89 21.11 -9.28
C LYS A 290 21.11 20.44 -10.42
N ASN A 291 21.68 20.41 -11.62
CA ASN A 291 21.10 19.75 -12.79
C ASN A 291 21.74 18.36 -13.05
N GLU A 292 22.74 17.98 -12.24
CA GLU A 292 23.45 16.70 -12.36
C GLU A 292 22.94 15.69 -11.34
N ILE A 293 22.59 16.15 -10.12
CA ILE A 293 22.11 15.29 -9.04
C ILE A 293 20.67 14.87 -9.35
N GLU A 294 20.48 13.57 -9.57
CA GLU A 294 19.17 12.97 -9.83
C GLU A 294 18.34 12.87 -8.55
N VAL A 295 17.01 12.89 -8.67
CA VAL A 295 16.07 12.67 -7.55
C VAL A 295 15.28 11.41 -7.84
N ALA A 296 15.40 10.43 -6.97
CA ALA A 296 14.82 9.10 -7.14
C ALA A 296 13.84 8.73 -6.04
N ILE A 297 12.81 7.97 -6.41
CA ILE A 297 11.85 7.38 -5.47
C ILE A 297 12.05 5.86 -5.49
N THR A 298 12.93 5.35 -4.63
CA THR A 298 13.39 3.95 -4.69
C THR A 298 12.45 2.95 -4.01
N GLU A 299 11.44 3.44 -3.29
CA GLU A 299 10.26 2.67 -2.89
C GLU A 299 9.00 3.54 -2.91
N TRP A 300 7.94 3.04 -3.53
CA TRP A 300 6.62 3.65 -3.42
C TRP A 300 5.48 2.64 -3.58
N ASN A 301 4.40 2.89 -2.87
CA ASN A 301 3.06 2.36 -3.13
C ASN A 301 2.04 3.40 -2.63
N SER A 302 0.74 3.14 -2.70
CA SER A 302 -0.26 4.06 -2.16
C SER A 302 -0.08 4.28 -0.65
N LYS A 303 0.05 3.20 0.13
CA LYS A 303 0.24 3.23 1.59
C LYS A 303 1.15 2.09 2.07
N VAL A 304 1.61 2.17 3.32
CA VAL A 304 2.45 1.13 3.95
C VAL A 304 1.64 -0.09 4.39
N VAL A 305 0.40 0.10 4.83
CA VAL A 305 -0.44 -1.01 5.29
C VAL A 305 -1.02 -1.77 4.11
N GLU A 306 -0.63 -3.02 3.98
CA GLU A 306 -1.15 -3.92 2.95
C GLU A 306 -2.59 -4.31 3.22
N ALA A 307 -3.46 -4.03 2.26
CA ALA A 307 -4.89 -4.24 2.38
C ALA A 307 -5.51 -4.44 0.99
N ARG A 308 -6.83 -4.66 0.94
CA ARG A 308 -7.55 -4.83 -0.34
C ARG A 308 -7.25 -3.70 -1.34
N ASP A 309 -7.26 -2.47 -0.86
CA ASP A 309 -7.04 -1.26 -1.66
C ASP A 309 -5.59 -1.05 -2.10
N THR A 310 -4.65 -1.90 -1.70
CA THR A 310 -3.31 -1.99 -2.31
C THR A 310 -3.26 -3.04 -3.43
N ALA A 311 -4.29 -3.87 -3.59
CA ALA A 311 -4.36 -4.91 -4.62
C ALA A 311 -5.47 -4.69 -5.65
N ASP A 312 -6.55 -3.99 -5.31
CA ASP A 312 -7.70 -3.82 -6.19
C ASP A 312 -7.52 -2.72 -7.25
N LEU A 313 -8.54 -2.53 -8.10
CA LEU A 313 -8.52 -1.55 -9.19
C LEU A 313 -8.26 -0.12 -8.69
N MET A 314 -8.64 0.21 -7.45
CA MET A 314 -8.39 1.53 -6.88
C MET A 314 -6.89 1.83 -6.83
N ASN A 315 -6.06 0.86 -6.44
CA ASN A 315 -4.60 1.04 -6.45
C ASN A 315 -4.04 1.21 -7.86
N GLY A 316 -4.59 0.49 -8.85
CA GLY A 316 -4.17 0.64 -10.24
C GLY A 316 -4.46 2.03 -10.80
N LEU A 317 -5.65 2.58 -10.52
CA LEU A 317 -6.00 3.94 -10.93
C LEU A 317 -5.14 4.97 -10.18
N TRP A 318 -4.92 4.78 -8.88
CA TRP A 318 -4.05 5.61 -8.07
C TRP A 318 -2.60 5.62 -8.59
N ALA A 319 -2.03 4.44 -8.86
CA ALA A 319 -0.68 4.30 -9.39
C ALA A 319 -0.54 4.94 -10.79
N THR A 320 -1.60 4.88 -11.60
CA THR A 320 -1.64 5.54 -12.91
C THR A 320 -1.54 7.07 -12.77
N ILE A 321 -2.21 7.65 -11.77
CA ILE A 321 -2.11 9.08 -11.45
C ILE A 321 -0.71 9.40 -10.88
N TRP A 322 -0.25 8.60 -9.93
CA TRP A 322 1.04 8.78 -9.24
C TRP A 322 2.23 8.82 -10.20
N ILE A 323 2.30 7.91 -11.18
CA ILE A 323 3.36 7.92 -12.20
C ILE A 323 3.32 9.21 -13.03
N GLY A 324 2.12 9.70 -13.35
CA GLY A 324 1.95 10.99 -14.03
C GLY A 324 2.46 12.15 -13.20
N GLU A 325 2.24 12.14 -11.88
CA GLU A 325 2.77 13.16 -10.98
C GLU A 325 4.29 13.04 -10.77
N MET A 326 4.85 11.84 -10.72
CA MET A 326 6.31 11.66 -10.75
C MET A 326 6.93 12.26 -12.02
N PHE A 327 6.31 12.04 -13.18
CA PHE A 327 6.76 12.64 -14.44
C PHE A 327 6.63 14.16 -14.40
N ARG A 328 5.46 14.68 -13.98
CA ARG A 328 5.18 16.13 -13.91
C ARG A 328 6.13 16.87 -12.97
N ASN A 329 6.61 16.21 -11.91
CA ASN A 329 7.53 16.80 -10.94
C ASN A 329 9.01 16.52 -11.28
N GLY A 330 9.32 15.82 -12.36
CA GLY A 330 10.70 15.61 -12.80
C GLY A 330 11.48 14.57 -11.98
N VAL A 331 10.82 13.56 -11.43
CA VAL A 331 11.49 12.39 -10.83
C VAL A 331 12.38 11.73 -11.89
N SER A 332 13.63 11.43 -11.52
CA SER A 332 14.63 10.89 -12.45
C SER A 332 14.43 9.39 -12.72
N PHE A 333 14.15 8.62 -11.67
CA PHE A 333 13.75 7.22 -11.73
C PHE A 333 12.99 6.82 -10.46
N ALA A 334 12.17 5.77 -10.55
CA ALA A 334 11.36 5.30 -9.45
C ALA A 334 11.14 3.78 -9.50
N ASN A 335 11.00 3.18 -8.32
CA ASN A 335 10.75 1.76 -8.15
C ASN A 335 9.53 1.54 -7.25
N GLN A 336 8.52 0.90 -7.82
CA GLN A 336 7.35 0.44 -7.07
C GLN A 336 7.79 -0.62 -6.04
N TRP A 337 7.25 -0.54 -4.83
CA TRP A 337 7.39 -1.56 -3.80
C TRP A 337 6.14 -2.43 -3.80
N ASP A 338 6.23 -3.73 -4.10
CA ASP A 338 7.35 -4.41 -4.77
C ASP A 338 6.85 -5.37 -5.87
N MET A 339 7.75 -6.14 -6.50
CA MET A 339 7.37 -7.01 -7.62
C MET A 339 6.45 -8.14 -7.15
N ILE A 340 6.79 -8.75 -6.02
CA ILE A 340 6.09 -9.92 -5.48
C ILE A 340 6.00 -9.76 -3.96
N THR A 341 4.79 -9.48 -3.49
CA THR A 341 4.43 -9.63 -2.08
C THR A 341 2.99 -10.13 -2.01
N ALA A 342 2.80 -11.20 -1.24
CA ALA A 342 1.50 -11.81 -0.99
C ALA A 342 1.16 -11.71 0.50
N THR A 343 0.08 -11.01 0.81
CA THR A 343 -0.55 -11.06 2.13
C THR A 343 -2.00 -11.52 2.01
N GLU A 344 -2.58 -11.94 3.13
CA GLU A 344 -3.94 -12.46 3.20
C GLU A 344 -5.01 -11.56 2.54
N THR A 345 -4.79 -10.24 2.48
CA THR A 345 -5.80 -9.28 2.04
C THR A 345 -5.45 -8.50 0.76
N GLY A 346 -4.27 -8.70 0.18
CA GLY A 346 -3.91 -8.07 -1.09
C GLY A 346 -2.41 -8.00 -1.38
N GLY A 347 -1.67 -7.39 -0.46
CA GLY A 347 -0.23 -7.16 -0.57
C GLY A 347 0.15 -6.05 -1.55
N HIS A 348 1.43 -5.67 -1.54
CA HIS A 348 1.98 -4.63 -2.42
C HIS A 348 2.43 -5.10 -3.80
N GLY A 349 2.59 -6.42 -4.01
CA GLY A 349 3.13 -6.99 -5.24
C GLY A 349 2.53 -6.45 -6.55
N LEU A 350 3.29 -6.48 -7.65
CA LEU A 350 2.74 -6.36 -9.01
C LEU A 350 1.99 -7.62 -9.44
N PHE A 351 2.39 -8.76 -8.88
CA PHE A 351 1.84 -10.08 -9.21
C PHE A 351 1.22 -10.76 -8.00
N TYR A 352 0.26 -11.64 -8.27
CA TYR A 352 -0.37 -12.54 -7.32
C TYR A 352 -0.06 -13.98 -7.71
N PHE A 353 0.37 -14.77 -6.74
CA PHE A 353 0.45 -16.23 -6.80
C PHE A 353 -0.53 -16.80 -5.77
N ASP A 354 -1.22 -17.89 -6.11
CA ASP A 354 -1.98 -18.63 -5.09
C ASP A 354 -1.01 -19.10 -3.99
N PRO A 355 -1.31 -18.89 -2.70
CA PRO A 355 -0.44 -19.35 -1.63
C PRO A 355 -0.43 -20.87 -1.55
N PHE A 356 0.72 -21.46 -1.23
CA PHE A 356 0.80 -22.87 -0.87
C PHE A 356 0.21 -23.09 0.53
N ASP A 357 -0.70 -24.05 0.67
CA ASP A 357 -1.23 -24.44 1.97
C ASP A 357 -0.23 -25.36 2.68
N PHE A 358 0.55 -24.79 3.61
CA PHE A 358 1.49 -25.54 4.45
C PHE A 358 0.80 -26.29 5.60
N GLU A 359 -0.47 -26.03 5.86
CA GLU A 359 -1.22 -26.58 6.99
C GLU A 359 -2.28 -27.58 6.53
N GLN A 360 -1.89 -28.61 5.77
CA GLN A 360 -2.82 -29.65 5.31
C GLN A 360 -2.89 -30.82 6.32
N PRO A 361 -3.96 -30.92 7.16
CA PRO A 361 -3.99 -31.89 8.23
C PRO A 361 -4.07 -33.32 7.67
N GLY A 362 -3.18 -34.20 8.12
CA GLY A 362 -3.14 -35.61 7.70
C GLY A 362 -2.29 -35.88 6.45
N VAL A 363 -1.65 -34.86 5.87
CA VAL A 363 -0.64 -35.03 4.82
C VAL A 363 0.74 -35.26 5.47
N PRO A 364 1.44 -36.38 5.18
CA PRO A 364 2.80 -36.60 5.69
C PRO A 364 3.78 -35.53 5.18
N GLN A 365 4.76 -35.11 6.00
CA GLN A 365 5.74 -34.08 5.62
C GLN A 365 6.43 -34.36 4.26
N ALA A 366 6.89 -35.60 4.03
CA ALA A 366 7.52 -35.95 2.75
C ALA A 366 6.59 -35.86 1.52
N GLU A 367 5.27 -35.90 1.73
CA GLU A 367 4.29 -35.61 0.68
C GLU A 367 4.04 -34.10 0.55
N MET A 368 4.00 -33.38 1.67
CA MET A 368 3.96 -31.91 1.69
C MET A 368 5.14 -31.31 0.92
N ASP A 369 6.35 -31.80 1.18
CA ASP A 369 7.58 -31.37 0.51
C ASP A 369 7.48 -31.62 -1.00
N ARG A 370 6.99 -32.80 -1.43
CA ARG A 370 6.75 -33.10 -2.85
C ARG A 370 5.70 -32.20 -3.49
N GLN A 371 4.62 -31.90 -2.77
CA GLN A 371 3.58 -30.99 -3.25
C GLN A 371 4.11 -29.58 -3.41
N PHE A 372 4.89 -29.10 -2.44
CA PHE A 372 5.56 -27.80 -2.51
C PHE A 372 6.58 -27.75 -3.65
N GLU A 373 7.42 -28.78 -3.80
CA GLU A 373 8.39 -28.90 -4.89
C GLU A 373 7.75 -28.91 -6.29
N SER A 374 6.47 -29.33 -6.39
CA SER A 374 5.70 -29.34 -7.64
C SER A 374 4.66 -28.23 -7.72
N PHE A 375 4.62 -27.33 -6.74
CA PHE A 375 3.67 -26.24 -6.69
C PHE A 375 4.07 -25.16 -7.69
N ASN A 376 3.20 -24.93 -8.67
CA ASN A 376 3.40 -23.92 -9.71
C ASN A 376 2.09 -23.17 -9.96
N PRO A 377 1.68 -22.29 -9.03
CA PRO A 377 0.45 -21.53 -9.17
C PRO A 377 0.58 -20.53 -10.32
N PRO A 378 -0.52 -20.19 -11.01
CA PRO A 378 -0.48 -19.22 -12.10
C PRO A 378 -0.04 -17.84 -11.59
N CYS A 379 0.76 -17.14 -12.39
CA CYS A 379 1.16 -15.77 -12.11
C CYS A 379 0.07 -14.81 -12.64
N ILE A 380 -0.60 -14.09 -11.74
CA ILE A 380 -1.67 -13.17 -12.14
C ILE A 380 -1.25 -11.73 -11.90
N PRO A 381 -1.15 -10.86 -12.94
CA PRO A 381 -0.84 -9.45 -12.73
C PRO A 381 -1.97 -8.75 -11.96
N LYS A 382 -1.63 -7.96 -10.95
CA LYS A 382 -2.57 -7.12 -10.20
C LYS A 382 -2.83 -5.79 -10.92
N ALA A 383 -3.78 -4.99 -10.42
CA ALA A 383 -4.15 -3.71 -11.04
C ALA A 383 -2.96 -2.76 -11.24
N GLN A 384 -2.01 -2.76 -10.30
CA GLN A 384 -0.84 -1.90 -10.35
C GLN A 384 0.11 -2.27 -11.49
N TYR A 385 0.23 -3.56 -11.86
CA TYR A 385 0.96 -3.97 -13.06
C TYR A 385 0.40 -3.27 -14.31
N TRP A 386 -0.93 -3.25 -14.48
CA TRP A 386 -1.55 -2.60 -15.63
C TRP A 386 -1.36 -1.08 -15.64
N ALA A 387 -1.22 -0.43 -14.48
CA ALA A 387 -0.86 0.97 -14.38
C ALA A 387 0.55 1.24 -14.91
N LEU A 388 1.54 0.44 -14.46
CA LEU A 388 2.92 0.51 -14.94
C LEU A 388 3.00 0.17 -16.43
N TRP A 389 2.25 -0.82 -16.89
CA TRP A 389 2.17 -1.23 -18.29
C TRP A 389 1.60 -0.11 -19.18
N LEU A 390 0.51 0.56 -18.76
CA LEU A 390 -0.05 1.71 -19.50
C LEU A 390 1.00 2.79 -19.71
N TRP A 391 1.77 3.13 -18.68
CA TRP A 391 2.84 4.13 -18.79
C TRP A 391 4.01 3.64 -19.65
N SER A 392 4.49 2.41 -19.45
CA SER A 392 5.63 1.88 -20.19
C SER A 392 5.34 1.67 -21.68
N GLN A 393 4.15 1.17 -22.01
CA GLN A 393 3.81 0.69 -23.36
C GLN A 393 2.91 1.65 -24.13
N CYS A 394 2.07 2.46 -23.46
CA CYS A 394 1.04 3.25 -24.13
C CYS A 394 1.27 4.76 -24.12
N MET A 395 2.19 5.26 -23.28
CA MET A 395 2.52 6.69 -23.16
C MET A 395 3.84 7.04 -23.89
N GLY A 396 4.12 8.33 -24.05
CA GLY A 396 5.33 8.88 -24.66
C GLY A 396 6.38 9.38 -23.65
N ASP A 397 7.54 9.80 -24.16
CA ASP A 397 8.73 10.21 -23.38
C ASP A 397 8.83 11.73 -23.16
N GLU A 398 7.92 12.50 -23.75
CA GLU A 398 7.82 13.95 -23.54
C GLU A 398 6.48 14.30 -22.93
N LEU A 399 6.46 14.81 -21.70
CA LEU A 399 5.25 15.35 -21.07
C LEU A 399 4.92 16.71 -21.68
N ILE A 400 3.68 16.89 -22.10
CA ILE A 400 3.20 18.06 -22.84
C ILE A 400 2.33 18.93 -21.94
N GLN A 401 2.45 20.25 -22.13
CA GLN A 401 1.65 21.22 -21.41
C GLN A 401 0.17 20.99 -21.69
N SER A 402 -0.58 20.74 -20.61
CA SER A 402 -2.02 20.53 -20.70
C SER A 402 -2.72 21.04 -19.44
N THR A 403 -4.00 21.37 -19.58
CA THR A 403 -4.82 21.85 -18.47
C THR A 403 -6.24 21.34 -18.63
N LEU A 404 -6.69 20.59 -17.63
CA LEU A 404 -8.05 20.10 -17.51
C LEU A 404 -8.85 21.07 -16.63
N THR A 405 -10.00 21.52 -17.12
CA THR A 405 -10.92 22.40 -16.38
C THR A 405 -12.33 21.82 -16.32
N GLU A 406 -13.10 22.19 -15.30
CA GLU A 406 -14.52 21.82 -15.15
C GLU A 406 -14.73 20.29 -15.05
N ALA A 407 -13.80 19.60 -14.41
CA ALA A 407 -13.74 18.14 -14.37
C ALA A 407 -13.44 17.65 -12.95
N GLU A 408 -14.47 17.50 -12.12
CA GLU A 408 -14.34 16.84 -10.82
C GLU A 408 -14.07 15.34 -11.02
N ASN A 409 -13.21 14.75 -10.18
CA ASN A 409 -12.86 13.32 -10.22
C ASN A 409 -12.17 12.86 -11.53
N LEU A 410 -11.62 13.80 -12.30
CA LEU A 410 -10.80 13.49 -13.47
C LEU A 410 -9.36 13.96 -13.29
N TYR A 411 -8.43 13.09 -13.65
CA TYR A 411 -7.02 13.40 -13.82
C TYR A 411 -6.64 13.34 -15.30
N SER A 412 -5.65 14.13 -15.73
CA SER A 412 -5.10 14.06 -17.07
C SER A 412 -3.57 14.21 -17.12
N ALA A 413 -2.94 13.43 -17.98
CA ALA A 413 -1.57 13.64 -18.44
C ALA A 413 -1.50 13.49 -19.96
N VAL A 414 -0.73 14.34 -20.63
CA VAL A 414 -0.55 14.26 -22.09
C VAL A 414 0.94 14.10 -22.36
N THR A 415 1.29 13.08 -23.12
CA THR A 415 2.67 12.84 -23.56
C THR A 415 2.75 12.82 -25.09
N ARG A 416 3.97 12.91 -25.62
CA ARG A 416 4.27 12.80 -27.05
C ARG A 416 5.34 11.74 -27.30
N SER A 417 5.18 11.04 -28.42
CA SER A 417 6.20 10.21 -29.07
C SER A 417 6.28 10.56 -30.55
N ASP A 418 7.16 9.88 -31.29
CA ASP A 418 7.27 10.02 -32.75
C ASP A 418 5.97 9.67 -33.48
N ASP A 419 5.12 8.84 -32.88
CA ASP A 419 3.85 8.38 -33.48
C ASP A 419 2.70 9.38 -33.30
N GLY A 420 2.80 10.29 -32.34
CA GLY A 420 1.78 11.29 -32.03
C GLY A 420 1.63 11.59 -30.54
N LEU A 421 0.44 12.01 -30.13
CA LEU A 421 0.11 12.33 -28.75
C LEU A 421 -0.53 11.14 -28.03
N GLN A 422 -0.18 10.94 -26.77
CA GLN A 422 -0.81 9.96 -25.88
C GLN A 422 -1.47 10.72 -24.72
N ILE A 423 -2.80 10.69 -24.68
CA ILE A 423 -3.62 11.41 -23.71
C ILE A 423 -4.18 10.41 -22.70
N LEU A 424 -3.69 10.47 -21.46
CA LEU A 424 -4.22 9.71 -20.34
C LEU A 424 -5.32 10.52 -19.63
N LEU A 425 -6.44 9.86 -19.38
CA LEU A 425 -7.55 10.36 -18.57
C LEU A 425 -7.91 9.30 -17.52
N VAL A 426 -7.93 9.66 -16.24
CA VAL A 426 -8.35 8.76 -15.15
C VAL A 426 -9.60 9.32 -14.50
N ASN A 427 -10.67 8.52 -14.46
CA ASN A 427 -11.92 8.83 -13.78
C ASN A 427 -12.01 8.05 -12.47
N THR A 428 -12.01 8.79 -11.35
CA THR A 428 -12.07 8.21 -10.00
C THR A 428 -13.51 8.07 -9.50
N SER A 429 -14.52 8.58 -10.23
CA SER A 429 -15.93 8.38 -9.89
C SER A 429 -16.38 6.97 -10.19
N ARG A 430 -17.00 6.29 -9.21
CA ARG A 430 -17.64 4.97 -9.42
C ARG A 430 -18.96 5.03 -10.17
N GLU A 431 -19.61 6.19 -10.20
CA GLU A 431 -21.00 6.32 -10.63
C GLU A 431 -21.14 7.06 -11.96
N HIS A 432 -20.29 8.05 -12.20
CA HIS A 432 -20.49 9.00 -13.28
C HIS A 432 -19.42 8.87 -14.36
N ALA A 433 -19.88 8.68 -15.60
CA ALA A 433 -19.03 8.81 -16.76
C ALA A 433 -18.76 10.30 -17.01
N ALA A 434 -17.58 10.65 -17.50
CA ALA A 434 -17.17 12.03 -17.66
C ALA A 434 -16.93 12.37 -19.14
N PRO A 435 -17.80 13.19 -19.76
CA PRO A 435 -17.53 13.71 -21.10
C PRO A 435 -16.41 14.74 -21.05
N VAL A 436 -15.45 14.66 -21.98
CA VAL A 436 -14.28 15.53 -22.07
C VAL A 436 -14.14 16.07 -23.49
N GLN A 437 -14.11 17.39 -23.61
CA GLN A 437 -13.80 18.08 -24.85
C GLN A 437 -12.30 18.28 -25.00
N LEU A 438 -11.75 17.83 -26.13
CA LEU A 438 -10.33 17.98 -26.44
C LEU A 438 -10.12 19.26 -27.26
N LYS A 439 -9.30 20.17 -26.75
CA LYS A 439 -8.93 21.42 -27.44
C LYS A 439 -7.42 21.50 -27.52
N SER A 440 -6.89 21.70 -28.73
CA SER A 440 -5.45 21.78 -28.96
C SER A 440 -5.09 23.06 -29.70
N THR A 441 -3.90 23.61 -29.43
CA THR A 441 -3.31 24.74 -30.19
C THR A 441 -2.94 24.33 -31.62
N GLU A 442 -2.71 23.03 -31.83
CA GLU A 442 -2.47 22.40 -33.13
C GLU A 442 -3.62 21.48 -33.52
N THR A 443 -3.80 21.23 -34.82
CA THR A 443 -4.85 20.32 -35.30
C THR A 443 -4.56 18.89 -34.83
N LEU A 444 -5.55 18.25 -34.21
CA LEU A 444 -5.51 16.83 -33.83
C LEU A 444 -6.19 15.99 -34.92
N SER A 445 -5.76 14.72 -35.04
CA SER A 445 -6.54 13.70 -35.75
C SER A 445 -7.90 13.50 -35.07
N ASP A 446 -8.96 13.33 -35.86
CA ASP A 446 -10.29 12.95 -35.36
C ASP A 446 -10.36 11.46 -34.98
N HIS A 447 -9.32 10.69 -35.30
CA HIS A 447 -9.17 9.28 -34.96
C HIS A 447 -8.11 9.08 -33.87
N ALA A 448 -8.39 8.18 -32.94
CA ALA A 448 -7.46 7.72 -31.91
C ALA A 448 -7.57 6.21 -31.71
N THR A 449 -6.56 5.61 -31.10
CA THR A 449 -6.66 4.28 -30.50
C THR A 449 -6.88 4.43 -29.00
N ALA A 450 -7.97 3.86 -28.49
CA ALA A 450 -8.32 3.86 -27.07
C ALA A 450 -7.84 2.57 -26.41
N ILE A 451 -7.16 2.70 -25.28
CA ILE A 451 -6.71 1.60 -24.42
C ILE A 451 -7.22 1.90 -23.02
N GLN A 452 -7.96 0.98 -22.41
CA GLN A 452 -8.67 1.23 -21.15
C GLN A 452 -8.33 0.16 -20.11
N VAL A 453 -8.16 0.58 -18.85
CA VAL A 453 -8.15 -0.28 -17.68
C VAL A 453 -9.34 0.07 -16.79
N SER A 454 -10.17 -0.91 -16.51
CA SER A 454 -11.36 -0.83 -15.68
C SER A 454 -11.66 -2.20 -15.06
N HIS A 455 -12.86 -2.37 -14.47
CA HIS A 455 -13.28 -3.68 -13.99
C HIS A 455 -13.42 -4.75 -15.10
N ARG A 456 -13.35 -4.38 -16.38
CA ARG A 456 -13.32 -5.31 -17.52
C ARG A 456 -12.00 -6.05 -17.60
N GLU A 457 -10.92 -5.30 -17.40
CA GLU A 457 -9.57 -5.80 -17.45
C GLU A 457 -9.20 -6.44 -16.13
N TYR A 458 -9.63 -5.87 -15.00
CA TYR A 458 -9.22 -6.33 -13.69
C TYR A 458 -10.32 -6.28 -12.62
N PHE A 459 -10.55 -7.40 -11.96
CA PHE A 459 -11.43 -7.44 -10.80
C PHE A 459 -10.80 -8.25 -9.67
N TRP A 460 -10.55 -7.59 -8.55
CA TRP A 460 -10.18 -8.24 -7.29
C TRP A 460 -11.44 -8.77 -6.60
N ASN A 461 -11.45 -10.04 -6.23
CA ASN A 461 -12.55 -10.64 -5.50
C ASN A 461 -12.40 -10.33 -3.99
N PRO A 462 -13.25 -9.47 -3.41
CA PRO A 462 -13.14 -9.11 -1.99
C PRO A 462 -13.55 -10.21 -1.02
N ILE A 463 -14.13 -11.32 -1.50
CA ILE A 463 -14.53 -12.46 -0.65
C ILE A 463 -13.42 -13.50 -0.58
N THR A 464 -12.72 -13.74 -1.69
CA THR A 464 -11.66 -14.76 -1.78
C THR A 464 -10.25 -14.17 -1.75
N HIS A 465 -10.12 -12.84 -1.69
CA HIS A 465 -8.84 -12.11 -1.66
C HIS A 465 -7.86 -12.54 -2.76
N ARG A 466 -8.37 -12.63 -3.99
CA ARG A 466 -7.57 -12.94 -5.18
C ARG A 466 -8.15 -12.25 -6.42
N PRO A 467 -7.38 -12.05 -7.50
CA PRO A 467 -7.94 -11.60 -8.76
C PRO A 467 -8.97 -12.62 -9.29
N GLN A 468 -10.20 -12.18 -9.55
CA GLN A 468 -11.22 -12.99 -10.21
C GLN A 468 -10.94 -13.11 -11.71
N TRP A 469 -10.40 -12.04 -12.28
CA TRP A 469 -9.78 -12.00 -13.60
C TRP A 469 -8.77 -10.85 -13.66
N SER A 470 -7.76 -11.04 -14.49
CA SER A 470 -6.81 -10.03 -14.90
C SER A 470 -6.52 -10.25 -16.39
N ARG A 471 -6.74 -9.25 -17.22
CA ARG A 471 -6.70 -9.34 -18.68
C ARG A 471 -5.94 -8.15 -19.24
N LYS A 472 -5.17 -8.42 -20.28
CA LYS A 472 -4.49 -7.37 -21.02
C LYS A 472 -5.50 -6.37 -21.61
N PRO A 473 -5.29 -5.06 -21.41
CA PRO A 473 -6.07 -4.03 -22.10
C PRO A 473 -5.89 -4.13 -23.62
N GLU A 474 -6.99 -4.23 -24.35
CA GLU A 474 -6.96 -4.34 -25.81
C GLU A 474 -7.18 -2.97 -26.47
N PRO A 475 -6.39 -2.59 -27.48
CA PRO A 475 -6.57 -1.34 -28.22
C PRO A 475 -7.81 -1.38 -29.11
N VAL A 476 -8.59 -0.29 -29.09
CA VAL A 476 -9.83 -0.16 -29.88
C VAL A 476 -9.83 1.19 -30.63
N PRO A 477 -10.13 1.22 -31.93
CA PRO A 477 -10.30 2.48 -32.66
C PRO A 477 -11.44 3.34 -32.08
N LEU A 478 -11.21 4.64 -31.98
CA LEU A 478 -12.16 5.62 -31.44
C LEU A 478 -12.19 6.90 -32.29
N ASP A 479 -13.39 7.40 -32.55
CA ASP A 479 -13.62 8.74 -33.11
C ASP A 479 -13.71 9.75 -31.95
N ILE A 480 -12.88 10.78 -32.01
CA ILE A 480 -12.74 11.84 -31.00
C ILE A 480 -13.13 13.22 -31.53
N SER A 481 -13.71 13.32 -32.73
CA SER A 481 -14.13 14.58 -33.37
C SER A 481 -15.09 15.43 -32.51
N ASN A 482 -15.86 14.78 -31.63
CA ASN A 482 -16.82 15.43 -30.72
C ASN A 482 -16.41 15.35 -29.24
N GLY A 483 -15.13 15.06 -28.98
CA GLY A 483 -14.62 14.74 -27.65
C GLY A 483 -14.73 13.25 -27.32
N VAL A 484 -14.47 12.91 -26.06
CA VAL A 484 -14.44 11.54 -25.54
C VAL A 484 -15.26 11.44 -24.26
N THR A 485 -15.87 10.29 -23.97
CA THR A 485 -16.47 10.04 -22.66
C THR A 485 -15.63 9.00 -21.90
N VAL A 486 -15.06 9.41 -20.77
CA VAL A 486 -14.26 8.56 -19.88
C VAL A 486 -15.20 7.75 -18.99
N PRO A 487 -15.18 6.41 -19.04
CA PRO A 487 -16.06 5.58 -18.21
C PRO A 487 -15.84 5.78 -16.70
N PRO A 488 -16.84 5.51 -15.86
CA PRO A 488 -16.65 5.50 -14.41
C PRO A 488 -15.51 4.57 -14.00
N PHE A 489 -14.75 4.96 -12.99
CA PHE A 489 -13.73 4.15 -12.32
C PHE A 489 -12.78 3.44 -13.29
N SER A 490 -12.15 4.23 -14.15
CA SER A 490 -11.31 3.74 -15.24
C SER A 490 -10.14 4.65 -15.56
N ALA A 491 -9.09 4.07 -16.14
CA ALA A 491 -8.02 4.80 -16.81
C ALA A 491 -8.16 4.57 -18.32
N LEU A 492 -8.11 5.64 -19.10
CA LEU A 492 -8.24 5.64 -20.56
C LEU A 492 -7.06 6.37 -21.18
N VAL A 493 -6.29 5.67 -22.01
CA VAL A 493 -5.25 6.26 -22.86
C VAL A 493 -5.79 6.38 -24.28
N LEU A 494 -5.66 7.57 -24.86
CA LEU A 494 -5.93 7.84 -26.27
C LEU A 494 -4.61 8.09 -26.99
N GLN A 495 -4.26 7.21 -27.93
CA GLN A 495 -3.13 7.41 -28.83
C GLN A 495 -3.65 8.10 -30.10
N VAL A 496 -3.39 9.40 -30.20
CA VAL A 496 -3.80 10.26 -31.31
C VAL A 496 -2.62 10.38 -32.29
N PRO A 497 -2.71 9.82 -33.50
CA PRO A 497 -1.62 9.82 -34.45
C PRO A 497 -1.36 11.22 -35.03
N ASN A 498 -0.14 11.44 -35.51
CA ASN A 498 0.18 12.62 -36.32
C ASN A 498 -0.69 12.69 -37.60
N ILE A 499 -1.09 13.90 -38.00
CA ILE A 499 -1.90 14.13 -39.20
C ILE A 499 -1.20 13.56 -40.44
N GLY A 500 -1.92 12.78 -41.24
CA GLY A 500 -1.38 12.11 -42.44
C GLY A 500 -0.77 10.71 -42.18
N ASN A 501 -0.53 10.34 -40.92
CA ASN A 501 -0.21 8.96 -40.52
C ASN A 501 -1.46 8.12 -40.20
N GLU A 502 -2.65 8.64 -40.49
CA GLU A 502 -3.95 8.00 -40.23
C GLU A 502 -4.09 6.61 -40.87
N ASN A 503 -3.41 6.37 -42.00
CA ASN A 503 -3.40 5.08 -42.70
C ASN A 503 -2.40 4.04 -42.13
N ILE A 504 -1.57 4.41 -41.15
CA ILE A 504 -0.68 3.49 -40.43
C ILE A 504 -1.45 2.71 -39.35
N ALA A 505 -2.70 3.10 -39.03
CA ALA A 505 -3.63 2.33 -38.20
C ALA A 505 -3.96 0.92 -38.76
N GLY A 506 -3.56 0.63 -40.00
CA GLY A 506 -3.59 -0.73 -40.58
C GLY A 506 -2.39 -1.62 -40.22
N GLN A 507 -1.35 -1.10 -39.55
CA GLN A 507 -0.23 -1.89 -39.04
C GLN A 507 -0.45 -2.27 -37.58
N ALA A 508 -1.36 -3.21 -37.36
CA ALA A 508 -1.36 -4.08 -36.18
C ALA A 508 -0.11 -5.02 -36.15
N SER A 509 1.06 -4.55 -36.59
CA SER A 509 2.24 -5.35 -36.93
C SER A 509 3.51 -4.94 -36.16
N LEU A 510 3.41 -4.08 -35.14
CA LEU A 510 4.52 -3.84 -34.20
C LEU A 510 4.42 -4.69 -32.93
N TYR A 511 3.45 -5.60 -32.86
CA TYR A 511 3.39 -6.65 -31.83
C TYR A 511 3.72 -8.00 -32.47
N PRO A 512 4.62 -8.81 -31.89
CA PRO A 512 4.98 -10.10 -32.45
C PRO A 512 3.73 -10.97 -32.65
N GLU A 513 3.51 -11.45 -33.88
CA GLU A 513 2.33 -12.19 -34.35
C GLU A 513 2.07 -13.55 -33.67
N ASN A 514 2.74 -13.89 -32.56
CA ASN A 514 2.71 -15.24 -31.98
C ASN A 514 2.22 -15.33 -30.53
N LEU A 515 1.32 -14.46 -30.06
CA LEU A 515 0.68 -14.60 -28.74
C LEU A 515 -0.85 -14.72 -28.77
N CYS A 516 -1.48 -14.73 -29.94
CA CYS A 516 -2.92 -14.94 -30.06
C CYS A 516 -3.26 -16.39 -30.44
N GLY A 517 -3.57 -17.21 -29.44
CA GLY A 517 -4.43 -18.38 -29.65
C GLY A 517 -5.81 -17.91 -30.11
N ASN A 518 -6.07 -17.96 -31.42
CA ASN A 518 -7.36 -17.99 -32.10
C ASN A 518 -8.57 -17.30 -31.39
N THR A 519 -8.65 -15.98 -31.41
CA THR A 519 -9.92 -15.24 -31.27
C THR A 519 -10.05 -14.07 -32.25
N ARG A 520 -9.40 -14.12 -33.42
CA ARG A 520 -9.72 -13.24 -34.55
C ARG A 520 -11.03 -13.66 -35.21
N SER A 521 -12.17 -13.28 -34.63
CA SER A 521 -13.46 -13.15 -35.33
C SER A 521 -14.56 -12.79 -34.32
N ARG A 522 -14.92 -11.49 -34.23
CA ARG A 522 -16.29 -10.96 -34.00
C ARG A 522 -16.22 -9.48 -33.59
N ILE A 523 -15.90 -8.60 -34.53
CA ILE A 523 -16.20 -7.17 -34.41
C ILE A 523 -17.38 -6.90 -35.34
N ARG A 524 -18.61 -7.03 -34.82
CA ARG A 524 -19.90 -6.49 -35.34
C ARG A 524 -21.18 -7.18 -34.79
N GLU A 525 -21.09 -8.12 -33.84
CA GLU A 525 -22.29 -8.63 -33.15
C GLU A 525 -22.49 -7.89 -31.83
N ALA A 526 -23.75 -7.55 -31.49
CA ALA A 526 -24.10 -6.95 -30.21
C ALA A 526 -23.52 -7.78 -29.05
N CYS A 527 -22.74 -7.17 -28.13
CA CYS A 527 -22.17 -7.90 -26.98
C CYS A 527 -23.30 -8.62 -26.22
N PRO A 528 -23.37 -9.96 -26.23
CA PRO A 528 -24.41 -10.70 -25.55
C PRO A 528 -24.20 -10.58 -24.03
N THR A 529 -25.23 -10.15 -23.28
CA THR A 529 -25.22 -10.17 -21.80
C THR A 529 -25.59 -11.56 -21.28
N ASN A 530 -25.01 -12.62 -21.83
CA ASN A 530 -25.47 -13.98 -21.56
C ASN A 530 -24.99 -14.51 -20.21
N HIS A 531 -23.91 -13.96 -19.64
CA HIS A 531 -23.40 -14.36 -18.33
C HIS A 531 -23.37 -13.20 -17.35
N ILE A 532 -24.35 -13.18 -16.45
CA ILE A 532 -24.39 -12.34 -15.25
C ILE A 532 -24.17 -13.27 -14.05
N ALA A 533 -23.30 -12.88 -13.14
CA ALA A 533 -23.10 -13.55 -11.86
C ALA A 533 -23.24 -12.56 -10.70
N LEU A 534 -23.59 -13.07 -9.53
CA LEU A 534 -23.64 -12.32 -8.29
C LEU A 534 -22.51 -12.80 -7.37
N LEU A 535 -21.75 -11.86 -6.85
CA LEU A 535 -20.72 -12.10 -5.84
C LEU A 535 -21.23 -11.57 -4.50
N ILE A 536 -21.65 -12.50 -3.65
CA ILE A 536 -22.23 -12.25 -2.32
C ILE A 536 -21.60 -13.28 -1.37
N PRO A 537 -21.17 -12.89 -0.15
CA PRO A 537 -20.65 -13.84 0.82
C PRO A 537 -21.70 -14.87 1.22
N LYS A 538 -21.27 -16.06 1.65
CA LYS A 538 -22.19 -17.12 2.08
C LYS A 538 -22.95 -16.76 3.36
N THR A 539 -22.31 -16.02 4.25
CA THR A 539 -22.85 -15.60 5.53
C THR A 539 -22.47 -14.16 5.84
N THR A 540 -23.27 -13.49 6.67
CA THR A 540 -22.97 -12.18 7.23
C THR A 540 -23.62 -12.06 8.61
N PRO A 541 -23.01 -11.31 9.55
CA PRO A 541 -23.71 -10.83 10.73
C PRO A 541 -24.95 -9.99 10.36
N GLU A 542 -26.03 -10.13 11.12
CA GLU A 542 -27.32 -9.46 10.86
C GLU A 542 -27.29 -7.94 11.00
N ASP A 543 -26.20 -7.38 11.52
CA ASP A 543 -26.05 -5.95 11.73
C ASP A 543 -24.93 -5.33 10.88
N ILE A 544 -24.22 -6.10 10.05
CA ILE A 544 -23.16 -5.60 9.17
C ILE A 544 -23.68 -5.48 7.73
N PRO A 545 -23.66 -4.26 7.13
CA PRO A 545 -23.89 -4.11 5.70
C PRO A 545 -22.84 -4.87 4.89
N VAL A 546 -23.29 -5.56 3.85
CA VAL A 546 -22.48 -6.41 3.00
C VAL A 546 -22.24 -5.73 1.67
N GLU A 547 -20.97 -5.59 1.29
CA GLU A 547 -20.61 -5.28 -0.08
C GLU A 547 -20.88 -6.48 -1.00
N ALA A 548 -21.56 -6.23 -2.10
CA ALA A 548 -21.89 -7.22 -3.11
C ALA A 548 -21.65 -6.69 -4.52
N TRP A 549 -21.51 -7.60 -5.48
CA TRP A 549 -21.22 -7.23 -6.88
C TRP A 549 -22.05 -8.01 -7.88
N VAL A 550 -22.45 -7.31 -8.93
CA VAL A 550 -22.87 -7.92 -10.20
C VAL A 550 -21.63 -8.02 -11.08
N LEU A 551 -21.30 -9.24 -11.51
CA LEU A 551 -20.20 -9.52 -12.43
C LEU A 551 -20.78 -9.81 -13.81
N ALA A 552 -20.26 -9.12 -14.83
CA ALA A 552 -20.69 -9.25 -16.22
C ALA A 552 -19.46 -9.23 -17.15
N PRO A 553 -18.57 -10.24 -17.08
CA PRO A 553 -17.27 -10.20 -17.76
C PRO A 553 -17.37 -10.14 -19.30
N ASP A 554 -18.52 -10.48 -19.88
CA ASP A 554 -18.78 -10.48 -21.32
C ASP A 554 -19.24 -9.12 -21.88
N THR A 555 -19.62 -8.17 -21.01
CA THR A 555 -19.83 -6.77 -21.43
C THR A 555 -18.51 -6.05 -21.69
N ALA A 556 -17.37 -6.69 -21.41
CA ALA A 556 -16.03 -6.17 -21.64
C ALA A 556 -15.75 -5.79 -23.11
N ALA A 557 -16.44 -6.42 -24.08
CA ALA A 557 -16.25 -6.14 -25.51
C ALA A 557 -16.90 -4.83 -26.01
N CYS A 558 -17.49 -4.00 -25.13
CA CYS A 558 -18.32 -2.86 -25.52
C CYS A 558 -17.66 -1.51 -25.16
N SER A 559 -17.25 -0.71 -26.15
CA SER A 559 -16.33 0.46 -26.02
C SER A 559 -16.79 1.67 -25.20
N ALA A 560 -15.85 2.61 -24.95
CA ALA A 560 -16.14 4.02 -24.68
C ALA A 560 -17.13 4.57 -25.73
N ASN A 561 -18.02 5.48 -25.31
CA ASN A 561 -19.12 6.06 -26.10
C ASN A 561 -20.34 5.15 -26.39
N GLN A 562 -20.51 4.00 -25.72
CA GLN A 562 -21.79 3.26 -25.77
C GLN A 562 -22.76 3.68 -24.66
N GLU A 563 -24.07 3.50 -24.91
CA GLU A 563 -25.12 3.74 -23.91
C GLU A 563 -24.92 2.90 -22.64
N ALA A 564 -25.25 3.49 -21.50
CA ALA A 564 -25.19 2.82 -20.20
C ALA A 564 -26.20 1.66 -20.15
N ARG A 565 -25.70 0.48 -19.77
CA ARG A 565 -26.45 -0.76 -19.56
C ARG A 565 -26.57 -1.02 -18.07
N PHE A 566 -27.76 -1.42 -17.66
CA PHE A 566 -28.09 -1.67 -16.26
C PHE A 566 -28.71 -3.06 -16.10
N VAL A 567 -28.51 -3.64 -14.93
CA VAL A 567 -29.21 -4.85 -14.47
C VAL A 567 -30.09 -4.46 -13.29
N GLU A 568 -31.35 -4.88 -13.33
CA GLU A 568 -32.29 -4.73 -12.22
C GLU A 568 -31.93 -5.72 -11.10
N LEU A 569 -31.97 -5.23 -9.87
CA LEU A 569 -31.76 -6.00 -8.64
C LEU A 569 -33.07 -6.16 -7.89
N THR A 570 -33.26 -7.34 -7.30
CA THR A 570 -34.32 -7.56 -6.30
C THR A 570 -33.75 -8.35 -5.12
N VAL A 571 -34.34 -8.16 -3.94
CA VAL A 571 -33.98 -8.88 -2.72
C VAL A 571 -35.21 -9.51 -2.08
N LYS A 572 -35.05 -10.74 -1.58
CA LYS A 572 -36.05 -11.47 -0.78
C LYS A 572 -35.41 -11.87 0.54
N GLY A 573 -36.18 -11.80 1.63
CA GLY A 573 -35.71 -12.09 2.97
C GLY A 573 -35.49 -10.81 3.80
N PRO A 574 -34.87 -10.93 4.98
CA PRO A 574 -34.69 -9.82 5.92
C PRO A 574 -33.50 -8.93 5.52
N ALA A 575 -33.60 -8.22 4.39
CA ALA A 575 -32.59 -7.27 3.96
C ALA A 575 -33.15 -6.19 3.01
N THR A 576 -32.41 -5.09 2.89
CA THR A 576 -32.62 -4.04 1.88
C THR A 576 -31.40 -3.87 0.98
N LEU A 577 -31.59 -3.30 -0.21
CA LEU A 577 -30.52 -2.91 -1.11
C LEU A 577 -30.37 -1.39 -1.12
N ASN A 578 -29.16 -0.88 -1.27
CA ASN A 578 -28.93 0.56 -1.45
C ASN A 578 -29.37 1.06 -2.84
N THR A 579 -29.50 0.16 -3.82
CA THR A 579 -29.93 0.46 -5.19
C THR A 579 -30.73 -0.70 -5.78
N GLU A 580 -31.68 -0.37 -6.66
CA GLU A 580 -32.47 -1.35 -7.43
C GLU A 580 -31.86 -1.62 -8.81
N LYS A 581 -30.84 -0.86 -9.24
CA LYS A 581 -30.17 -1.04 -10.54
C LYS A 581 -28.68 -0.85 -10.43
N VAL A 582 -27.94 -1.67 -11.17
CA VAL A 582 -26.48 -1.62 -11.21
C VAL A 582 -25.99 -1.50 -12.65
N ARG A 583 -25.10 -0.53 -12.89
CA ARG A 583 -24.40 -0.36 -14.18
C ARG A 583 -23.39 -1.50 -14.36
N ILE A 584 -23.34 -2.08 -15.55
CA ILE A 584 -22.47 -3.23 -15.85
C ILE A 584 -21.56 -3.03 -17.06
N ASN A 585 -21.49 -1.81 -17.61
CA ASN A 585 -20.67 -1.54 -18.78
C ASN A 585 -19.21 -1.91 -18.51
N GLU A 586 -18.68 -1.60 -17.33
CA GLU A 586 -17.29 -1.79 -16.95
C GLU A 586 -17.01 -3.21 -16.42
N GLY A 587 -17.86 -4.19 -16.69
CA GLY A 587 -17.63 -5.61 -16.36
C GLY A 587 -17.97 -6.01 -14.92
N ALA A 588 -18.02 -5.06 -13.98
CA ALA A 588 -18.53 -5.27 -12.64
C ALA A 588 -19.23 -4.01 -12.09
N GLY A 589 -20.25 -4.20 -11.27
CA GLY A 589 -20.95 -3.11 -10.60
C GLY A 589 -21.24 -3.44 -9.13
N ARG A 590 -20.92 -2.49 -8.25
CA ARG A 590 -21.03 -2.61 -6.80
C ARG A 590 -22.43 -2.26 -6.32
N PHE A 591 -22.89 -2.94 -5.28
CA PHE A 591 -24.05 -2.57 -4.48
C PHE A 591 -23.86 -3.04 -3.03
N THR A 592 -24.76 -2.62 -2.14
CA THR A 592 -24.73 -2.96 -0.72
C THR A 592 -26.03 -3.64 -0.31
N ILE A 593 -25.91 -4.74 0.43
CA ILE A 593 -27.03 -5.44 1.07
C ILE A 593 -26.99 -5.10 2.56
N THR A 594 -28.05 -4.52 3.10
CA THR A 594 -28.15 -4.25 4.54
C THR A 594 -29.13 -5.26 5.14
N PRO A 595 -28.64 -6.23 5.94
CA PRO A 595 -29.55 -7.13 6.65
C PRO A 595 -30.45 -6.35 7.63
N THR A 596 -31.68 -6.81 7.79
CA THR A 596 -32.68 -6.23 8.71
C THR A 596 -33.12 -7.26 9.76
N GLY A 597 -32.42 -8.38 9.85
CA GLY A 597 -32.68 -9.48 10.79
C GLY A 597 -32.07 -10.80 10.31
N THR A 598 -32.20 -11.84 11.12
CA THR A 598 -31.70 -13.20 10.81
C THR A 598 -32.52 -13.93 9.75
N GLY A 599 -31.85 -14.71 8.91
CA GLY A 599 -32.48 -15.60 7.93
C GLY A 599 -31.77 -15.66 6.59
N THR A 600 -32.38 -16.36 5.64
CA THR A 600 -31.88 -16.43 4.27
C THR A 600 -32.23 -15.14 3.51
N VAL A 601 -31.23 -14.49 2.95
CA VAL A 601 -31.37 -13.35 2.04
C VAL A 601 -31.02 -13.83 0.64
N THR A 602 -31.93 -13.67 -0.31
CA THR A 602 -31.73 -14.03 -1.71
C THR A 602 -31.75 -12.78 -2.57
N VAL A 603 -30.71 -12.56 -3.35
CA VAL A 603 -30.61 -11.46 -4.31
C VAL A 603 -30.70 -12.02 -5.72
N CYS A 604 -31.48 -11.36 -6.57
CA CYS A 604 -31.58 -11.68 -7.99
C CYS A 604 -31.10 -10.50 -8.84
N ALA A 605 -30.33 -10.80 -9.89
CA ALA A 605 -29.84 -9.85 -10.89
C ALA A 605 -30.11 -10.43 -12.30
N GLY A 606 -31.16 -9.96 -12.96
CA GLY A 606 -31.65 -10.62 -14.18
C GLY A 606 -32.05 -12.07 -13.92
N GLN A 607 -31.36 -13.03 -14.55
CA GLN A 607 -31.57 -14.47 -14.32
C GLN A 607 -30.66 -15.08 -13.24
N ALA A 608 -29.66 -14.33 -12.76
CA ALA A 608 -28.78 -14.80 -11.71
C ALA A 608 -29.48 -14.68 -10.34
N GLU A 609 -29.35 -15.70 -9.50
CA GLU A 609 -29.88 -15.73 -8.14
C GLU A 609 -28.82 -16.32 -7.21
N VAL A 610 -28.51 -15.62 -6.11
CA VAL A 610 -27.58 -16.08 -5.08
C VAL A 610 -28.16 -15.78 -3.70
N SER A 611 -27.97 -16.71 -2.76
CA SER A 611 -28.42 -16.58 -1.38
C SER A 611 -27.25 -16.49 -0.41
N MET A 612 -27.43 -15.68 0.63
CA MET A 612 -26.59 -15.61 1.81
C MET A 612 -27.41 -15.84 3.09
N ARG A 613 -26.75 -16.24 4.19
CA ARG A 613 -27.39 -16.28 5.51
C ARG A 613 -26.99 -15.07 6.34
N SER A 614 -27.99 -14.32 6.79
CA SER A 614 -27.86 -13.34 7.86
C SER A 614 -27.97 -14.06 9.20
N GLU A 615 -26.91 -14.02 10.00
CA GLU A 615 -26.77 -14.77 11.25
C GLU A 615 -26.81 -13.84 12.46
N PRO A 616 -27.39 -14.28 13.60
CA PRO A 616 -27.50 -13.44 14.78
C PRO A 616 -26.12 -13.09 15.33
N VAL A 617 -25.98 -11.86 15.82
CA VAL A 617 -24.77 -11.46 16.53
C VAL A 617 -24.90 -11.83 18.00
N GLU A 618 -24.18 -12.88 18.39
CA GLU A 618 -24.01 -13.19 19.80
C GLU A 618 -22.97 -12.24 20.41
N SER A 619 -22.99 -12.09 21.74
CA SER A 619 -21.95 -11.34 22.42
C SER A 619 -21.64 -12.01 23.74
N ARG A 620 -20.35 -12.12 24.06
CA ARG A 620 -19.88 -12.57 25.37
C ARG A 620 -18.90 -11.57 25.95
N THR A 621 -18.93 -11.43 27.26
CA THR A 621 -17.94 -10.63 27.98
C THR A 621 -16.75 -11.50 28.33
N GLU A 622 -15.55 -11.04 28.02
CA GLU A 622 -14.30 -11.62 28.51
C GLU A 622 -13.64 -10.62 29.47
N ILE A 623 -13.63 -10.98 30.76
CA ILE A 623 -12.96 -10.20 31.80
C ILE A 623 -11.46 -10.47 31.70
N LEU A 624 -10.69 -9.39 31.61
CA LEU A 624 -9.24 -9.43 31.45
C LEU A 624 -8.52 -8.94 32.70
N TRP A 625 -9.11 -7.95 33.39
CA TRP A 625 -8.59 -7.37 34.62
C TRP A 625 -9.67 -7.41 35.70
N ALA A 626 -9.66 -8.49 36.48
CA ALA A 626 -10.49 -8.62 37.70
C ALA A 626 -9.80 -8.05 38.95
N PHE A 627 -8.53 -7.63 38.80
CA PHE A 627 -7.70 -7.06 39.87
C PHE A 627 -7.49 -7.97 41.09
N GLU A 628 -7.72 -9.28 40.97
CA GLU A 628 -7.56 -10.25 42.06
C GLU A 628 -6.09 -10.55 42.41
N ASP A 629 -5.17 -10.35 41.46
CA ASP A 629 -3.73 -10.48 41.66
C ASP A 629 -3.15 -9.20 42.29
N ASP A 630 -2.10 -9.33 43.11
CA ASP A 630 -1.45 -8.21 43.80
C ASP A 630 -0.59 -7.30 42.88
N THR A 631 -0.86 -7.28 41.56
CA THR A 631 -0.07 -6.53 40.57
C THR A 631 -0.97 -5.69 39.64
N LEU A 632 -0.45 -4.56 39.18
CA LEU A 632 -1.08 -3.67 38.20
C LEU A 632 -0.37 -3.74 36.84
N ASP A 633 0.14 -4.92 36.50
CA ASP A 633 0.93 -5.12 35.29
C ASP A 633 0.11 -4.79 34.04
N GLY A 634 0.68 -3.98 33.16
CA GLY A 634 0.02 -3.50 31.95
C GLY A 634 -1.10 -2.48 32.19
N ILE A 635 -1.17 -1.87 33.38
CA ILE A 635 -2.12 -0.81 33.71
C ILE A 635 -1.37 0.47 34.05
N GLN A 636 -1.74 1.58 33.40
CA GLN A 636 -1.12 2.89 33.58
C GLN A 636 -2.18 3.93 33.98
N SER A 637 -1.78 4.93 34.77
CA SER A 637 -2.61 6.07 35.13
C SER A 637 -1.75 7.33 35.21
N ASP A 638 -2.31 8.47 34.83
CA ASP A 638 -1.71 9.79 35.08
C ASP A 638 -1.95 10.24 36.55
N PHE A 639 -2.82 9.54 37.28
CA PHE A 639 -3.21 9.84 38.65
C PHE A 639 -2.73 8.76 39.62
N ALA A 640 -2.89 8.99 40.93
CA ALA A 640 -2.47 8.04 41.95
C ALA A 640 -3.33 6.77 41.89
N LEU A 641 -2.74 5.68 41.39
CA LEU A 641 -3.36 4.37 41.21
C LEU A 641 -2.83 3.38 42.26
N SER A 642 -3.74 2.62 42.89
CA SER A 642 -3.40 1.55 43.83
C SER A 642 -4.45 0.43 43.79
N LEU A 643 -4.10 -0.77 44.24
CA LEU A 643 -5.07 -1.82 44.55
C LEU A 643 -5.71 -1.54 45.93
N SER A 644 -7.03 -1.67 46.02
CA SER A 644 -7.79 -1.47 47.26
C SER A 644 -8.99 -2.40 47.36
N ASP A 645 -9.19 -2.99 48.55
CA ASP A 645 -10.37 -3.77 48.91
C ASP A 645 -11.45 -2.94 49.63
N THR A 646 -11.21 -1.63 49.82
CA THR A 646 -12.12 -0.75 50.57
C THR A 646 -13.47 -0.55 49.86
N ALA A 647 -13.45 -0.55 48.52
CA ALA A 647 -14.65 -0.40 47.71
C ALA A 647 -15.41 -1.72 47.50
N LYS A 648 -14.77 -2.88 47.67
CA LYS A 648 -15.39 -4.21 47.51
C LYS A 648 -14.76 -5.18 48.52
N PRO A 649 -15.37 -5.39 49.70
CA PRO A 649 -14.76 -6.18 50.76
C PRO A 649 -14.34 -7.58 50.30
N ASN A 650 -13.09 -7.96 50.57
CA ASN A 650 -12.45 -9.22 50.14
C ASN A 650 -12.20 -9.34 48.62
N GLN A 651 -12.26 -8.25 47.87
CA GLN A 651 -11.90 -8.20 46.46
C GLN A 651 -11.09 -6.92 46.18
N GLN A 652 -9.88 -7.09 45.67
CA GLN A 652 -9.05 -5.96 45.24
C GLN A 652 -9.67 -5.27 44.02
N THR A 653 -9.57 -3.95 43.97
CA THR A 653 -10.06 -3.10 42.87
C THR A 653 -9.03 -2.02 42.55
N ALA A 654 -9.00 -1.54 41.30
CA ALA A 654 -8.18 -0.38 40.96
C ALA A 654 -8.81 0.88 41.58
N ALA A 655 -8.13 1.49 42.53
CA ALA A 655 -8.51 2.75 43.16
C ALA A 655 -7.65 3.89 42.59
N ILE A 656 -8.32 4.90 42.03
CA ILE A 656 -7.69 6.07 41.42
C ILE A 656 -8.08 7.30 42.24
N ARG A 657 -7.09 7.92 42.88
CA ARG A 657 -7.30 9.11 43.70
C ARG A 657 -7.12 10.39 42.89
N LEU A 658 -8.12 11.27 42.98
CA LEU A 658 -8.19 12.56 42.31
C LEU A 658 -8.02 13.67 43.36
N ASP A 659 -6.78 14.07 43.62
CA ASP A 659 -6.43 15.09 44.62
C ASP A 659 -6.49 16.50 44.01
N ALA A 660 -7.70 17.03 43.78
CA ALA A 660 -7.91 18.28 43.03
C ALA A 660 -7.36 18.20 41.60
N ALA A 661 -7.48 17.02 40.98
CA ALA A 661 -6.93 16.72 39.67
C ALA A 661 -7.60 17.59 38.60
N LEU A 662 -6.79 18.30 37.82
CA LEU A 662 -7.25 19.04 36.63
C LEU A 662 -6.63 18.39 35.38
N PRO A 663 -7.40 17.60 34.60
CA PRO A 663 -6.90 16.94 33.39
C PRO A 663 -6.31 17.94 32.40
N LYS A 664 -5.20 17.58 31.76
CA LYS A 664 -4.52 18.39 30.72
C LYS A 664 -4.20 17.51 29.51
N PRO A 665 -3.95 18.10 28.32
CA PRO A 665 -3.46 17.32 27.19
C PRO A 665 -2.25 16.47 27.60
N GLN A 666 -2.29 15.17 27.31
CA GLN A 666 -1.25 14.19 27.67
C GLN A 666 -1.12 13.88 29.18
N HIS A 667 -2.04 14.39 30.02
CA HIS A 667 -2.12 14.12 31.45
C HIS A 667 -3.60 14.08 31.88
N ASP A 668 -4.32 13.12 31.31
CA ASP A 668 -5.78 12.96 31.42
C ASP A 668 -6.21 11.49 31.41
N THR A 669 -5.27 10.57 31.51
CA THR A 669 -5.51 9.12 31.52
C THR A 669 -5.91 8.69 32.91
N LEU A 670 -7.21 8.43 33.13
CA LEU A 670 -7.67 7.80 34.36
C LEU A 670 -7.09 6.40 34.48
N LEU A 671 -7.24 5.61 33.42
CA LEU A 671 -6.65 4.27 33.27
C LEU A 671 -6.33 4.00 31.80
N LYS A 672 -5.23 3.29 31.58
CA LYS A 672 -4.87 2.71 30.28
C LYS A 672 -4.46 1.27 30.48
N PHE A 673 -5.07 0.37 29.71
CA PHE A 673 -4.75 -1.05 29.70
C PHE A 673 -3.92 -1.35 28.44
N GLU A 674 -2.66 -1.77 28.61
CA GLU A 674 -1.73 -2.07 27.52
C GLU A 674 -0.56 -2.97 28.00
N PRO A 675 -0.21 -4.05 27.28
CA PRO A 675 -0.83 -4.51 26.03
C PRO A 675 -2.16 -5.24 26.26
N ILE A 676 -3.02 -5.28 25.23
CA ILE A 676 -4.14 -6.23 25.22
C ILE A 676 -3.59 -7.66 25.17
N PRO A 677 -4.03 -8.58 26.07
CA PRO A 677 -3.53 -9.95 26.11
C PRO A 677 -3.69 -10.68 24.77
N ASN A 678 -2.63 -11.37 24.31
CA ASN A 678 -2.61 -12.10 23.03
C ASN A 678 -3.63 -13.25 22.96
N ARG A 679 -4.16 -13.72 24.09
CA ARG A 679 -5.22 -14.75 24.14
C ARG A 679 -6.57 -14.27 23.61
N VAL A 680 -6.75 -12.96 23.45
CA VAL A 680 -7.99 -12.36 22.94
C VAL A 680 -7.96 -12.37 21.41
N SER A 681 -8.99 -12.95 20.79
CA SER A 681 -9.29 -12.76 19.37
C SER A 681 -9.72 -11.31 19.12
N LYS A 682 -8.75 -10.43 18.84
CA LYS A 682 -8.97 -8.98 18.79
C LYS A 682 -9.93 -8.57 17.68
N GLU A 683 -9.93 -9.29 16.56
CA GLU A 683 -10.87 -9.15 15.45
C GLU A 683 -12.35 -9.36 15.85
N ARG A 684 -12.60 -9.99 17.00
CA ARG A 684 -13.96 -10.18 17.54
C ARG A 684 -14.37 -9.09 18.52
N VAL A 685 -13.51 -8.13 18.83
CA VAL A 685 -13.84 -7.09 19.81
C VAL A 685 -14.94 -6.20 19.25
N GLY A 686 -16.07 -6.17 19.94
CA GLY A 686 -17.22 -5.32 19.66
C GLY A 686 -17.43 -4.19 20.65
N GLY A 687 -16.58 -4.08 21.66
CA GLY A 687 -16.74 -3.12 22.73
C GLY A 687 -15.93 -3.45 23.98
N VAL A 688 -16.17 -2.67 25.02
CA VAL A 688 -15.49 -2.74 26.32
C VAL A 688 -16.51 -2.69 27.43
N THR A 689 -16.18 -3.32 28.55
CA THR A 689 -17.00 -3.31 29.74
C THR A 689 -16.13 -3.23 30.99
N PHE A 690 -16.64 -2.58 32.03
CA PHE A 690 -16.01 -2.55 33.35
C PHE A 690 -17.05 -2.19 34.42
N GLU A 691 -16.80 -2.58 35.65
CA GLU A 691 -17.50 -2.06 36.82
C GLU A 691 -16.84 -0.77 37.30
N VAL A 692 -17.65 0.22 37.66
CA VAL A 692 -17.19 1.48 38.25
C VAL A 692 -17.96 1.81 39.51
N ARG A 693 -17.28 2.43 40.47
CA ARG A 693 -17.86 3.04 41.67
C ARG A 693 -17.12 4.34 41.96
N ALA A 694 -17.81 5.35 42.44
CA ALA A 694 -17.22 6.59 42.93
C ALA A 694 -17.20 6.61 44.47
N SER A 695 -16.26 7.33 45.07
CA SER A 695 -16.35 7.68 46.49
C SER A 695 -17.48 8.67 46.74
N HIS A 696 -18.00 8.72 47.97
CA HIS A 696 -19.11 9.62 48.32
C HIS A 696 -18.74 11.11 48.13
N ASP A 697 -17.45 11.42 48.19
CA ASP A 697 -16.87 12.75 48.09
C ASP A 697 -16.35 13.08 46.69
N LEU A 698 -16.64 12.24 45.68
CA LEU A 698 -16.36 12.57 44.29
C LEU A 698 -17.10 13.85 43.89
N ALA A 699 -16.35 14.92 43.61
CA ALA A 699 -16.90 16.24 43.38
C ALA A 699 -16.11 17.03 42.34
N THR A 700 -16.82 17.83 41.54
CA THR A 700 -16.25 18.80 40.61
C THR A 700 -17.28 19.88 40.28
N ASP A 701 -16.80 21.09 40.04
CA ASP A 701 -17.65 22.22 39.63
C ASP A 701 -17.97 22.20 38.13
N ASP A 702 -17.40 21.27 37.35
CA ASP A 702 -17.70 21.11 35.93
C ASP A 702 -18.90 20.17 35.71
N PRO A 703 -20.07 20.68 35.27
CA PRO A 703 -21.24 19.85 35.01
C PRO A 703 -21.09 18.92 33.80
N TYR A 704 -20.05 19.11 32.98
CA TYR A 704 -19.74 18.30 31.80
C TYR A 704 -18.57 17.34 32.02
N ALA A 705 -18.04 17.26 33.25
CA ALA A 705 -16.98 16.32 33.56
C ALA A 705 -17.42 14.88 33.23
N SER A 706 -16.58 14.14 32.51
CA SER A 706 -16.90 12.78 32.06
C SER A 706 -15.69 11.87 31.99
N LEU A 707 -15.95 10.57 32.05
CA LEU A 707 -15.03 9.54 31.59
C LEU A 707 -15.34 9.25 30.13
N GLN A 708 -14.37 9.45 29.25
CA GLN A 708 -14.41 9.10 27.83
C GLN A 708 -13.71 7.74 27.66
N ILE A 709 -14.34 6.83 26.95
CA ILE A 709 -13.82 5.47 26.74
C ILE A 709 -13.37 5.36 25.30
N VAL A 710 -12.09 5.07 25.12
CA VAL A 710 -11.41 5.04 23.82
C VAL A 710 -10.71 3.70 23.64
N LEU A 711 -10.97 3.03 22.53
CA LEU A 711 -10.18 1.90 22.06
C LEU A 711 -9.05 2.43 21.16
N GLN A 712 -7.84 1.90 21.30
CA GLN A 712 -6.69 2.31 20.51
C GLN A 712 -6.19 1.18 19.63
N SER A 713 -6.20 1.40 18.31
CA SER A 713 -5.79 0.45 17.28
C SER A 713 -4.72 1.03 16.35
N GLU A 714 -3.71 0.26 15.95
CA GLU A 714 -2.67 0.76 15.02
C GLU A 714 -3.24 1.15 13.64
N SER A 715 -4.41 0.65 13.27
CA SER A 715 -5.09 1.08 12.03
C SER A 715 -5.89 2.37 12.20
N ASP A 716 -6.41 2.66 13.41
CA ASP A 716 -7.23 3.84 13.71
C ASP A 716 -7.11 4.21 15.20
N HIS A 717 -5.98 4.82 15.60
CA HIS A 717 -5.51 4.76 17.00
C HIS A 717 -6.37 5.45 18.06
N TRP A 718 -7.51 6.04 17.70
CA TRP A 718 -8.45 6.63 18.66
C TRP A 718 -9.88 6.36 18.21
N ILE A 719 -10.52 5.36 18.80
CA ILE A 719 -11.91 4.98 18.56
C ILE A 719 -12.72 5.25 19.83
N PRO A 720 -13.35 6.44 19.97
CA PRO A 720 -14.25 6.71 21.08
C PRO A 720 -15.48 5.81 20.97
N VAL A 721 -15.74 5.01 22.00
CA VAL A 721 -16.88 4.06 22.05
C VAL A 721 -18.01 4.55 22.96
N GLY A 722 -17.73 5.55 23.79
CA GLY A 722 -18.75 6.25 24.57
C GLY A 722 -18.17 7.02 25.73
N SER A 723 -19.05 7.57 26.55
CA SER A 723 -18.69 8.34 27.73
C SER A 723 -19.72 8.22 28.84
N VAL A 724 -19.29 8.36 30.08
CA VAL A 724 -20.16 8.49 31.26
C VAL A 724 -19.89 9.82 31.97
N PRO A 725 -20.90 10.68 32.17
CA PRO A 725 -20.75 11.88 33.00
C PRO A 725 -20.41 11.51 34.45
N LEU A 726 -19.51 12.27 35.09
CA LEU A 726 -19.10 12.01 36.48
C LEU A 726 -20.29 12.09 37.45
N ASN A 727 -21.26 12.97 37.20
CA ASN A 727 -22.48 13.09 38.00
C ASN A 727 -23.45 11.90 37.89
N ARG A 728 -23.15 10.91 37.04
CA ARG A 728 -23.87 9.63 36.95
C ARG A 728 -23.19 8.51 37.72
N LEU A 729 -21.93 8.70 38.13
CA LEU A 729 -21.23 7.75 38.99
C LEU A 729 -21.78 7.88 40.41
N THR A 730 -22.03 6.74 41.06
CA THR A 730 -22.56 6.70 42.42
C THR A 730 -21.60 5.94 43.33
N ASP A 731 -21.89 5.96 44.63
CA ASP A 731 -21.22 5.15 45.64
C ASP A 731 -21.68 3.68 45.66
N GLU A 732 -22.39 3.24 44.62
CA GLU A 732 -22.75 1.85 44.33
C GLU A 732 -22.01 1.38 43.07
N TRP A 733 -21.72 0.07 42.99
CA TRP A 733 -21.08 -0.51 41.81
C TRP A 733 -22.04 -0.52 40.61
N GLN A 734 -21.58 0.01 39.48
CA GLN A 734 -22.31 0.04 38.22
C GLN A 734 -21.50 -0.65 37.13
N THR A 735 -22.12 -1.58 36.39
CA THR A 735 -21.51 -2.13 35.18
C THR A 735 -21.75 -1.18 34.01
N LEU A 736 -20.67 -0.70 33.41
CA LEU A 736 -20.70 0.09 32.19
C LEU A 736 -20.24 -0.76 31.00
N SER A 737 -21.02 -0.72 29.92
CA SER A 737 -20.71 -1.44 28.69
C SER A 737 -20.86 -0.51 27.49
N PHE A 738 -19.80 -0.41 26.69
CA PHE A 738 -19.74 0.44 25.50
C PHE A 738 -19.47 -0.43 24.28
N LYS A 739 -20.47 -0.58 23.42
CA LYS A 739 -20.34 -1.28 22.14
C LYS A 739 -19.92 -0.31 21.04
N ILE A 740 -19.07 -0.79 20.13
CA ILE A 740 -18.73 -0.10 18.88
C ILE A 740 -20.01 0.04 18.06
N LYS A 741 -20.44 1.28 17.83
CA LYS A 741 -21.68 1.58 17.07
C LYS A 741 -21.41 1.80 15.58
N ASN A 742 -20.27 2.40 15.23
CA ASN A 742 -19.86 2.51 13.83
C ASN A 742 -19.18 1.22 13.41
N HIS A 743 -19.83 0.42 12.57
CA HIS A 743 -19.30 -0.88 12.15
C HIS A 743 -18.05 -0.76 11.26
N GLU A 744 -17.78 0.43 10.69
CA GLU A 744 -16.51 0.72 10.00
C GLU A 744 -15.30 0.62 10.93
N HIS A 745 -15.48 0.74 12.25
CA HIS A 745 -14.39 0.60 13.23
C HIS A 745 -14.13 -0.87 13.63
N LEU A 746 -15.01 -1.82 13.28
CA LEU A 746 -14.83 -3.23 13.66
C LEU A 746 -13.57 -3.86 13.02
N PRO A 747 -13.27 -3.67 11.72
CA PRO A 747 -12.04 -4.19 11.12
C PRO A 747 -10.77 -3.70 11.81
N ALA A 748 -10.78 -2.48 12.36
CA ALA A 748 -9.64 -1.91 13.07
C ALA A 748 -9.27 -2.70 14.34
N MET A 749 -10.20 -3.48 14.89
CA MET A 749 -9.97 -4.22 16.13
C MET A 749 -8.94 -5.34 15.99
N LYS A 750 -8.66 -5.84 14.77
CA LYS A 750 -7.54 -6.76 14.52
C LYS A 750 -6.20 -6.21 15.05
N TRP A 751 -6.05 -4.89 15.11
CA TRP A 751 -4.85 -4.18 15.55
C TRP A 751 -5.02 -3.46 16.89
N LEU A 752 -6.00 -3.86 17.70
CA LEU A 752 -6.23 -3.27 19.02
C LEU A 752 -5.01 -3.51 19.94
N TYR A 753 -4.46 -2.43 20.48
CA TYR A 753 -3.31 -2.48 21.39
C TYR A 753 -3.60 -1.92 22.78
N SER A 754 -4.63 -1.07 22.94
CA SER A 754 -4.99 -0.51 24.25
C SER A 754 -6.46 -0.14 24.42
N ILE A 755 -6.92 -0.14 25.68
CA ILE A 755 -8.15 0.52 26.14
C ILE A 755 -7.73 1.71 27.00
N ARG A 756 -8.27 2.89 26.72
CA ARG A 756 -8.03 4.12 27.49
C ARG A 756 -9.33 4.67 28.05
N VAL A 757 -9.34 4.93 29.36
CA VAL A 757 -10.38 5.68 30.06
C VAL A 757 -9.80 7.07 30.34
N GLN A 758 -10.28 8.06 29.61
CA GLN A 758 -9.79 9.44 29.65
C GLN A 758 -10.73 10.29 30.50
N LEU A 759 -10.16 11.05 31.43
CA LEU A 759 -10.87 11.99 32.29
C LEU A 759 -10.95 13.35 31.60
N SER A 760 -12.15 13.85 31.37
CA SER A 760 -12.37 15.19 30.80
C SER A 760 -13.02 16.08 31.85
N SER A 761 -12.39 17.22 32.16
CA SER A 761 -12.97 18.28 32.99
C SER A 761 -12.22 19.59 32.78
N THR A 762 -12.94 20.70 32.89
CA THR A 762 -12.43 22.08 32.90
C THR A 762 -12.23 22.62 34.32
N GLN A 763 -12.70 21.90 35.35
CA GLN A 763 -12.53 22.23 36.76
C GLN A 763 -11.84 21.08 37.51
N PRO A 764 -11.17 21.37 38.65
CA PRO A 764 -10.60 20.32 39.48
C PRO A 764 -11.63 19.26 39.90
N ILE A 765 -11.16 18.01 40.00
CA ILE A 765 -11.95 16.88 40.47
C ILE A 765 -11.32 16.37 41.78
N HIS A 766 -12.18 16.15 42.77
CA HIS A 766 -11.85 15.59 44.07
C HIS A 766 -12.48 14.20 44.23
N GLY A 767 -11.89 13.34 45.06
CA GLY A 767 -12.45 12.03 45.45
C GLY A 767 -11.70 10.85 44.83
N GLU A 768 -12.34 9.68 44.81
CA GLU A 768 -11.77 8.43 44.29
C GLU A 768 -12.73 7.77 43.28
N ILE A 769 -12.17 7.17 42.24
CA ILE A 769 -12.89 6.30 41.32
C ILE A 769 -12.31 4.90 41.43
N PHE A 770 -13.18 3.92 41.61
CA PHE A 770 -12.84 2.51 41.69
C PHE A 770 -13.28 1.80 40.42
N ILE A 771 -12.42 0.95 39.88
CA ILE A 771 -12.67 0.14 38.69
C ILE A 771 -12.45 -1.33 39.03
N ASN A 772 -13.35 -2.18 38.55
CA ASN A 772 -13.26 -3.62 38.70
C ASN A 772 -13.76 -4.35 37.43
N ASP A 773 -13.42 -5.63 37.27
CA ASP A 773 -13.88 -6.50 36.18
C ASP A 773 -13.83 -5.81 34.80
N ALA A 774 -12.69 -5.21 34.47
CA ALA A 774 -12.48 -4.60 33.16
C ALA A 774 -12.22 -5.68 32.11
N GLY A 775 -12.84 -5.53 30.94
CA GLY A 775 -12.81 -6.55 29.91
C GLY A 775 -13.34 -6.08 28.57
N LEU A 776 -13.40 -7.01 27.63
CA LEU A 776 -13.85 -6.77 26.26
C LEU A 776 -15.17 -7.49 26.00
N ILE A 777 -16.02 -6.85 25.20
CA ILE A 777 -17.23 -7.47 24.66
C ILE A 777 -16.83 -8.10 23.33
N LEU A 778 -16.81 -9.42 23.28
CA LEU A 778 -16.53 -10.18 22.06
C LEU A 778 -17.82 -10.50 21.34
N ARG A 779 -17.85 -10.24 20.03
CA ARG A 779 -18.94 -10.52 19.10
C ARG A 779 -18.80 -11.90 18.47
#